data_AF-A0A2G4SWM1-F1
#
_entry.id   AF-A0A2G4SWM1-F1
#
_cell.length_a   1.000
_cell.length_b   1.000
_cell.length_c   1.000
_cell.angle_alpha   90.00
_cell.angle_beta   90.00
_cell.angle_gamma   90.00
#
_symmetry.space_group_name_H-M   'P 1'
#
loop_
_entity.id
_entity.type
_entity.pdbx_description
1 polymer ?
#
loop_
_entity_poly.entity_id
_entity_poly.type
_entity_poly.pdbx_seq_one_letter_code
_entity_poly.pdbx_strand_id
1 'polypeptide(L)'
;MFSQKQITPPPNLPLASNSTYITIGLFNISTNFQQDVFTTKIEQMLIELNRLVNQAGDIPFSLLPPHHDVILVMRQIPLLINQSSTPLLLYSVVERIMCQLYQSTTPLAIEVYCRFLQILMDLSATVSKDILSWILYSDDPRKYNARVMSALIKSGLVRIEEFDTQLSKQLDQSQDPQLIEFAVTLLRLCMLMLHPISSIDDHLLTIRALMRLDHALAKELIQELEDQWMAKYRNPKNDTFTLRLLFAEWIRLYKHALTASSTYHQFAKKIMKTVTNNPDRMCFFFRLCTEVCVELYQSTKSHCIDAYSKLVSNIIRINQDSIKISCQVLSITVLVIAEHHEKLSTQFNQKPFLKLLGSLFIELNNVNDRESFIGIYGDVLYTLRPLKFPGFAYSWLQLFSHRLFLPLLLKEENEGWTICYKLMSALLSFITVLLTPTEEPARLSRSAKAFYQGSLRFLVVMLHDYPEFLCEHYFSFIQLLPLSCVQLRNVILSAFPRTMILPDPFTISLGYVANNTTKPKLLQIKEEDALIEIGAYLTTKQSKMSIGSSLVSYISSRDEKQPCDVERIQRLVFYVGSHTTVDTKKPLSENPAMQIYKYLLAYFSSTSNSFGQYALLNCIADHLRYPNSHTYFFSMAILHLFNSQSQQIKEQITRQNITRKADSESTSPMGPVNNICSAHQRVSF
;
A
#
# COMPACT_ATOMS: atom_id res chain seq x y z
N MET A 1 64.38 18.10 58.55
CA MET A 1 65.03 16.95 59.21
C MET A 1 64.27 15.70 58.78
N PHE A 2 64.83 14.71 58.08
CA PHE A 2 66.22 14.46 57.68
C PHE A 2 66.34 14.03 56.21
N SER A 3 67.56 14.07 55.68
CA SER A 3 67.96 13.67 54.33
C SER A 3 69.04 12.60 54.39
N GLN A 4 69.21 11.81 53.31
CA GLN A 4 70.42 11.02 52.96
C GLN A 4 70.76 9.80 53.85
N LYS A 5 71.47 8.74 53.38
CA LYS A 5 71.61 8.08 52.05
C LYS A 5 72.43 6.77 52.23
N GLN A 6 72.29 5.80 51.30
CA GLN A 6 73.24 4.67 51.01
C GLN A 6 73.34 3.57 52.11
N ILE A 7 73.68 2.30 51.84
CA ILE A 7 74.69 1.69 50.92
C ILE A 7 74.15 0.42 50.18
N THR A 8 74.79 0.03 49.07
CA THR A 8 74.54 -1.14 48.16
C THR A 8 75.83 -1.96 47.94
N PRO A 9 75.93 -2.98 47.04
CA PRO A 9 75.08 -4.11 46.59
C PRO A 9 75.79 -5.47 46.98
N PRO A 10 76.03 -6.54 46.16
CA PRO A 10 75.36 -7.26 45.04
C PRO A 10 75.18 -8.79 45.38
N PRO A 11 75.29 -9.84 44.50
CA PRO A 11 75.04 -9.99 43.05
C PRO A 11 74.09 -11.17 42.60
N ASN A 12 73.38 -10.96 41.48
CA ASN A 12 73.08 -11.84 40.31
C ASN A 12 72.46 -13.28 40.34
N LEU A 13 71.73 -13.55 39.22
CA LEU A 13 71.30 -14.82 38.55
C LEU A 13 69.91 -15.43 38.91
N PRO A 14 69.18 -16.04 37.95
CA PRO A 14 68.59 -15.39 36.77
C PRO A 14 67.08 -15.69 36.58
N LEU A 15 66.37 -14.85 35.82
CA LEU A 15 64.99 -15.12 35.39
C LEU A 15 64.96 -16.13 34.23
N ALA A 16 64.38 -17.31 34.47
CA ALA A 16 64.14 -18.31 33.42
C ALA A 16 62.87 -17.97 32.63
N SER A 17 63.01 -17.80 31.31
CA SER A 17 61.92 -17.78 30.35
C SER A 17 61.27 -19.16 30.21
N ASN A 18 59.94 -19.23 30.20
CA ASN A 18 59.12 -19.92 29.17
C ASN A 18 57.67 -20.14 29.63
N SER A 19 56.72 -19.49 28.93
CA SER A 19 55.36 -20.00 28.79
C SER A 19 54.91 -19.76 27.34
N THR A 20 55.17 -20.75 26.49
CA THR A 20 54.88 -20.75 25.05
C THR A 20 53.38 -20.88 24.80
N TYR A 21 52.68 -19.77 24.60
CA TYR A 21 51.38 -19.78 23.95
C TYR A 21 51.57 -20.13 22.47
N ILE A 22 51.08 -21.29 22.04
CA ILE A 22 51.15 -21.73 20.65
C ILE A 22 50.06 -20.99 19.86
N THR A 23 50.46 -19.95 19.13
CA THR A 23 49.63 -19.29 18.11
C THR A 23 49.54 -20.16 16.86
N ILE A 24 48.42 -20.88 16.70
CA ILE A 24 48.03 -21.49 15.42
C ILE A 24 47.15 -20.47 14.70
N GLY A 25 47.73 -19.73 13.75
CA GLY A 25 47.07 -18.62 13.08
C GLY A 25 45.90 -19.06 12.19
N LEU A 26 44.75 -18.38 12.31
CA LEU A 26 43.60 -18.50 11.39
C LEU A 26 43.92 -17.90 10.02
N PHE A 27 44.82 -16.93 9.99
CA PHE A 27 45.45 -16.41 8.78
C PHE A 27 46.95 -16.71 8.88
N ASN A 28 47.57 -17.20 7.81
CA ASN A 28 49.01 -17.52 7.76
C ASN A 28 49.87 -16.24 7.75
N ILE A 29 49.90 -15.53 8.88
CA ILE A 29 50.65 -14.30 9.10
C ILE A 29 51.71 -14.61 10.16
N SER A 30 52.98 -14.54 9.79
CA SER A 30 54.10 -14.74 10.72
C SER A 30 54.17 -13.60 11.74
N THR A 31 53.69 -13.83 12.97
CA THR A 31 53.62 -12.83 14.04
C THR A 31 54.97 -12.56 14.73
N ASN A 32 55.98 -12.12 13.97
CA ASN A 32 57.20 -11.53 14.53
C ASN A 32 57.04 -10.00 14.64
N PHE A 33 56.23 -9.57 15.60
CA PHE A 33 56.07 -8.15 15.93
C PHE A 33 57.09 -7.72 17.00
N GLN A 34 57.75 -6.58 16.78
CA GLN A 34 58.30 -5.81 17.90
C GLN A 34 57.12 -5.29 18.75
N GLN A 35 57.20 -5.45 20.08
CA GLN A 35 56.12 -5.06 20.98
C GLN A 35 56.03 -3.54 21.15
N ASP A 36 55.27 -2.88 20.28
CA ASP A 36 54.84 -1.50 20.50
C ASP A 36 53.89 -1.40 21.71
N VAL A 37 54.02 -0.31 22.47
CA VAL A 37 53.20 -0.02 23.67
C VAL A 37 51.69 -0.05 23.37
N PHE A 38 51.30 0.34 22.15
CA PHE A 38 49.91 0.28 21.68
C PHE A 38 49.39 -1.16 21.58
N THR A 39 50.20 -2.09 21.09
CA THR A 39 49.85 -3.51 20.97
C THR A 39 49.59 -4.11 22.35
N THR A 40 50.48 -3.90 23.32
CA THR A 40 50.32 -4.41 24.70
C THR A 40 49.08 -3.84 25.39
N LYS A 41 48.77 -2.56 25.15
CA LYS A 41 47.57 -1.91 25.70
C LYS A 41 46.29 -2.49 25.10
N ILE A 42 46.27 -2.75 23.79
CA ILE A 42 45.12 -3.39 23.13
C ILE A 42 44.94 -4.83 23.61
N GLU A 43 46.01 -5.59 23.83
CA GLU A 43 45.93 -6.94 24.40
C GLU A 43 45.31 -6.94 25.81
N GLN A 44 45.72 -6.01 26.68
CA GLN A 44 45.11 -5.83 28.00
C GLN A 44 43.62 -5.49 27.91
N MET A 45 43.24 -4.61 26.98
CA MET A 45 41.83 -4.26 26.75
C MET A 45 41.00 -5.42 26.18
N LEU A 46 41.57 -6.30 25.37
CA LEU A 46 40.90 -7.51 24.87
C LEU A 46 40.67 -8.55 25.98
N ILE A 47 41.63 -8.69 26.90
CA ILE A 47 41.49 -9.52 28.10
C ILE A 47 40.40 -8.95 29.01
N GLU A 48 40.41 -7.63 29.24
CA GLU A 48 39.41 -6.94 30.06
C GLU A 48 38.01 -7.00 29.44
N LEU A 49 37.88 -6.86 28.11
CA LEU A 49 36.63 -7.06 27.39
C LEU A 49 36.04 -8.46 27.68
N ASN A 50 36.86 -9.50 27.58
CA ASN A 50 36.44 -10.88 27.87
C ASN A 50 36.05 -11.06 29.34
N ARG A 51 36.79 -10.45 30.27
CA ARG A 51 36.47 -10.46 31.71
C ARG A 51 35.10 -9.82 31.99
N LEU A 52 34.84 -8.63 31.43
CA LEU A 52 33.61 -7.87 31.60
C LEU A 52 32.40 -8.59 30.96
N VAL A 53 32.57 -9.13 29.75
CA VAL A 53 31.53 -9.87 29.03
C VAL A 53 31.08 -11.11 29.80
N ASN A 54 32.02 -11.87 30.38
CA ASN A 54 31.68 -13.06 31.17
C ASN A 54 31.10 -12.73 32.56
N GLN A 55 31.25 -11.50 33.04
CA GLN A 55 30.67 -11.05 34.33
C GLN A 55 29.28 -10.41 34.20
N ALA A 56 28.89 -9.96 32.99
CA ALA A 56 27.65 -9.20 32.78
C ALA A 56 26.35 -10.04 32.76
N GLY A 57 26.46 -11.37 32.78
CA GLY A 57 25.31 -12.29 32.79
C GLY A 57 24.51 -12.33 31.47
N ASP A 58 23.31 -12.90 31.51
CA ASP A 58 22.44 -13.11 30.33
C ASP A 58 21.62 -11.87 29.91
N ILE A 59 22.12 -10.66 30.18
CA ILE A 59 21.46 -9.41 29.76
C ILE A 59 21.66 -9.23 28.25
N PRO A 60 20.61 -8.99 27.43
CA PRO A 60 20.80 -8.72 26.00
C PRO A 60 21.50 -7.38 25.76
N PHE A 61 22.33 -7.27 24.72
CA PHE A 61 23.17 -6.09 24.49
C PHE A 61 22.38 -4.78 24.40
N SER A 62 21.16 -4.84 23.87
CA SER A 62 20.26 -3.68 23.73
C SER A 62 19.81 -3.05 25.04
N LEU A 63 19.95 -3.74 26.17
CA LEU A 63 19.64 -3.23 27.52
C LEU A 63 20.88 -2.74 28.28
N LEU A 64 22.09 -2.84 27.70
CA LEU A 64 23.30 -2.30 28.33
C LEU A 64 23.28 -0.76 28.32
N PRO A 65 23.55 -0.08 29.46
CA PRO A 65 23.66 1.37 29.49
C PRO A 65 24.73 1.90 28.53
N PRO A 66 24.58 3.09 27.92
CA PRO A 66 25.56 3.65 26.98
C PRO A 66 26.94 3.96 27.58
N HIS A 67 27.04 3.93 28.92
CA HIS A 67 28.27 4.10 29.70
C HIS A 67 28.82 2.77 30.27
N HIS A 68 28.24 1.62 29.89
CA HIS A 68 28.69 0.31 30.36
C HIS A 68 30.12 0.01 29.88
N ASP A 69 30.96 -0.57 30.74
CA ASP A 69 32.40 -0.71 30.49
C ASP A 69 32.71 -1.48 29.20
N VAL A 70 31.93 -2.52 28.88
CA VAL A 70 32.00 -3.26 27.60
C VAL A 70 31.90 -2.32 26.38
N ILE A 71 30.97 -1.36 26.41
CA ILE A 71 30.78 -0.39 25.31
C ILE A 71 31.93 0.62 25.24
N LEU A 72 32.46 1.03 26.41
CA LEU A 72 33.62 1.92 26.47
C LEU A 72 34.87 1.26 25.89
N VAL A 73 35.14 0.00 26.25
CA VAL A 73 36.27 -0.79 25.72
C VAL A 73 36.12 -1.00 24.20
N MET A 74 34.93 -1.41 23.73
CA MET A 74 34.64 -1.56 22.29
C MET A 74 34.84 -0.26 21.48
N ARG A 75 34.64 0.92 22.09
CA ARG A 75 34.86 2.22 21.42
C ARG A 75 36.33 2.64 21.42
N GLN A 76 37.08 2.30 22.47
CA GLN A 76 38.48 2.70 22.63
C GLN A 76 39.44 1.89 21.75
N ILE A 77 39.21 0.58 21.55
CA ILE A 77 40.11 -0.27 20.74
C ILE A 77 40.22 0.22 19.27
N PRO A 78 39.14 0.52 18.53
CA PRO A 78 39.22 1.08 17.17
C PRO A 78 40.00 2.39 17.07
N LEU A 79 39.90 3.26 18.09
CA LEU A 79 40.64 4.51 18.14
C LEU A 79 42.16 4.28 18.28
N LEU A 80 42.56 3.30 19.10
CA LEU A 80 43.96 2.93 19.26
C LEU A 80 44.52 2.23 18.00
N ILE A 81 43.71 1.43 17.29
CA ILE A 81 44.10 0.84 16.00
C ILE A 81 44.36 1.94 14.96
N ASN A 82 43.47 2.92 14.82
CA ASN A 82 43.64 4.04 13.90
C ASN A 82 44.80 4.98 14.27
N GLN A 83 45.25 4.97 15.53
CA GLN A 83 46.45 5.71 16.00
C GLN A 83 47.75 4.92 15.80
N SER A 84 47.66 3.61 15.55
CA SER A 84 48.83 2.75 15.33
C SER A 84 49.32 2.84 13.88
N SER A 85 50.64 2.79 13.70
CA SER A 85 51.31 2.77 12.39
C SER A 85 51.42 1.36 11.80
N THR A 86 50.86 0.33 12.44
CA THR A 86 51.02 -1.08 12.11
C THR A 86 49.76 -1.65 11.45
N PRO A 87 49.67 -1.70 10.09
CA PRO A 87 48.45 -2.12 9.39
C PRO A 87 48.03 -3.58 9.66
N LEU A 88 48.96 -4.41 10.15
CA LEU A 88 48.69 -5.80 10.53
C LEU A 88 48.07 -5.95 11.94
N LEU A 89 48.05 -4.89 12.76
CA LEU A 89 47.47 -4.93 14.11
C LEU A 89 45.96 -5.18 14.08
N LEU A 90 45.26 -4.67 13.05
CA LEU A 90 43.84 -4.95 12.86
C LEU A 90 43.58 -6.45 12.60
N TYR A 91 44.45 -7.14 11.85
CA TYR A 91 44.32 -8.58 11.62
C TYR A 91 44.46 -9.39 12.92
N SER A 92 45.46 -9.11 13.75
CA SER A 92 45.65 -9.86 15.01
C SER A 92 44.55 -9.59 16.04
N VAL A 93 44.01 -8.37 16.10
CA VAL A 93 42.83 -8.05 16.92
C VAL A 93 41.58 -8.80 16.42
N VAL A 94 41.30 -8.75 15.12
CA VAL A 94 40.18 -9.46 14.49
C VAL A 94 40.28 -10.97 14.71
N GLU A 95 41.45 -11.56 14.50
CA GLU A 95 41.70 -12.98 14.72
C GLU A 95 41.41 -13.38 16.17
N ARG A 96 41.87 -12.58 17.14
CA ARG A 96 41.64 -12.83 18.56
C ARG A 96 40.15 -12.70 18.92
N ILE A 97 39.43 -11.74 18.33
CA ILE A 97 37.97 -11.62 18.48
C ILE A 97 37.22 -12.79 17.83
N MET A 98 37.65 -13.27 16.66
CA MET A 98 37.09 -14.47 16.03
C MET A 98 37.28 -15.71 16.90
N CYS A 99 38.48 -15.91 17.46
CA CYS A 99 38.73 -16.99 18.41
C CYS A 99 37.83 -16.91 19.65
N GLN A 100 37.66 -15.72 20.26
CA GLN A 100 36.76 -15.56 21.42
C GLN A 100 35.29 -15.75 21.03
N LEU A 101 34.86 -15.29 19.85
CA LEU A 101 33.50 -15.47 19.35
C LEU A 101 33.13 -16.95 19.21
N TYR A 102 33.99 -17.77 18.61
CA TYR A 102 33.72 -19.20 18.43
C TYR A 102 33.89 -20.02 19.73
N GLN A 103 34.66 -19.54 20.71
CA GLN A 103 34.77 -20.11 22.06
C GLN A 103 33.63 -19.69 23.01
N SER A 104 32.84 -18.67 22.65
CA SER A 104 31.78 -18.13 23.50
C SER A 104 30.55 -19.04 23.56
N THR A 105 30.04 -19.26 24.78
CA THR A 105 28.83 -20.08 25.03
C THR A 105 27.60 -19.24 25.40
N THR A 106 27.79 -18.03 25.94
CA THR A 106 26.72 -17.14 26.42
C THR A 106 26.16 -16.26 25.29
N PRO A 107 24.84 -15.94 25.29
CA PRO A 107 24.21 -15.17 24.23
C PRO A 107 24.73 -13.73 24.16
N LEU A 108 25.00 -13.11 25.32
CA LEU A 108 25.57 -11.75 25.38
C LEU A 108 26.98 -11.70 24.77
N ALA A 109 27.84 -12.68 25.05
CA ALA A 109 29.20 -12.69 24.49
C ALA A 109 29.16 -12.78 22.96
N ILE A 110 28.32 -13.66 22.41
CA ILE A 110 28.13 -13.77 20.96
C ILE A 110 27.62 -12.45 20.37
N GLU A 111 26.62 -11.80 20.99
CA GLU A 111 26.12 -10.50 20.50
C GLU A 111 27.19 -9.39 20.57
N VAL A 112 27.92 -9.27 21.68
CA VAL A 112 29.02 -8.31 21.86
C VAL A 112 30.12 -8.52 20.82
N TYR A 113 30.59 -9.76 20.65
CA TYR A 113 31.67 -10.05 19.71
C TYR A 113 31.23 -9.91 18.25
N CYS A 114 30.00 -10.28 17.88
CA CYS A 114 29.47 -9.98 16.55
C CYS A 114 29.35 -8.46 16.29
N ARG A 115 28.88 -7.67 17.27
CA ARG A 115 28.83 -6.20 17.17
C ARG A 115 30.23 -5.60 17.05
N PHE A 116 31.20 -6.13 17.79
CA PHE A 116 32.56 -5.61 17.76
C PHE A 116 33.28 -5.97 16.46
N LEU A 117 33.07 -7.20 15.94
CA LEU A 117 33.56 -7.62 14.64
C LEU A 117 33.01 -6.73 13.52
N GLN A 118 31.74 -6.32 13.58
CA GLN A 118 31.16 -5.34 12.65
C GLN A 118 31.94 -4.01 12.65
N ILE A 119 32.16 -3.44 13.83
CA ILE A 119 32.92 -2.18 13.99
C ILE A 119 34.35 -2.32 13.45
N LEU A 120 35.01 -3.47 13.66
CA LEU A 120 36.37 -3.72 13.16
C LEU A 120 36.41 -3.95 11.64
N MET A 121 35.39 -4.58 11.06
CA MET A 121 35.25 -4.77 9.61
C MET A 121 35.03 -3.44 8.87
N ASP A 122 34.32 -2.49 9.48
CA ASP A 122 34.11 -1.15 8.92
C ASP A 122 35.41 -0.31 8.85
N LEU A 123 36.46 -0.68 9.60
CA LEU A 123 37.77 -0.01 9.53
C LEU A 123 38.58 -0.38 8.28
N SER A 124 38.39 -1.58 7.71
CA SER A 124 39.15 -2.04 6.54
C SER A 124 38.39 -3.04 5.69
N ALA A 125 38.13 -2.65 4.44
CA ALA A 125 37.49 -3.51 3.44
C ALA A 125 38.31 -4.75 3.06
N THR A 126 39.65 -4.73 3.18
CA THR A 126 40.49 -5.92 2.90
C THR A 126 40.31 -6.96 4.00
N VAL A 127 40.41 -6.54 5.27
CA VAL A 127 40.19 -7.39 6.44
C VAL A 127 38.77 -7.97 6.42
N SER A 128 37.76 -7.15 6.13
CA SER A 128 36.37 -7.58 5.94
C SER A 128 36.23 -8.68 4.88
N LYS A 129 36.85 -8.49 3.70
CA LYS A 129 36.85 -9.50 2.64
C LYS A 129 37.53 -10.81 3.08
N ASP A 130 38.69 -10.71 3.74
CA ASP A 130 39.46 -11.87 4.17
C ASP A 130 38.73 -12.67 5.27
N ILE A 131 38.12 -12.01 6.27
CA ILE A 131 37.26 -12.64 7.27
C ILE A 131 36.10 -13.39 6.59
N LEU A 132 35.37 -12.73 5.69
CA LEU A 132 34.23 -13.34 5.01
C LEU A 132 34.66 -14.51 4.13
N SER A 133 35.83 -14.40 3.48
CA SER A 133 36.42 -15.50 2.71
C SER A 133 36.81 -16.68 3.61
N TRP A 134 37.34 -16.42 4.80
CA TRP A 134 37.63 -17.46 5.77
C TRP A 134 36.31 -18.11 6.17
N ILE A 135 35.34 -17.37 6.71
CA ILE A 135 34.03 -17.88 7.16
C ILE A 135 33.39 -18.78 6.10
N LEU A 136 33.31 -18.32 4.85
CA LEU A 136 32.66 -19.05 3.76
C LEU A 136 33.48 -20.27 3.27
N TYR A 137 34.79 -20.14 3.05
CA TYR A 137 35.52 -21.09 2.19
C TYR A 137 36.60 -21.95 2.88
N SER A 138 37.05 -21.64 4.11
CA SER A 138 38.07 -22.50 4.76
C SER A 138 37.50 -23.78 5.40
N ASP A 139 38.26 -24.86 5.34
CA ASP A 139 37.87 -26.16 5.90
C ASP A 139 38.29 -26.29 7.38
N ASP A 140 37.77 -25.41 8.25
CA ASP A 140 38.03 -25.43 9.70
C ASP A 140 36.76 -25.86 10.48
N PRO A 141 36.76 -27.03 11.16
CA PRO A 141 35.60 -27.52 11.91
C PRO A 141 35.22 -26.63 13.11
N ARG A 142 36.11 -25.74 13.59
CA ARG A 142 35.80 -24.78 14.67
C ARG A 142 34.64 -23.85 14.31
N LYS A 143 34.34 -23.69 13.01
CA LYS A 143 33.22 -22.91 12.48
C LYS A 143 31.86 -23.51 12.74
N TYR A 144 31.77 -24.81 13.05
CA TYR A 144 30.52 -25.56 13.18
C TYR A 144 29.76 -25.22 14.48
N ASN A 145 29.72 -23.94 14.85
CA ASN A 145 28.96 -23.38 15.95
C ASN A 145 27.72 -22.66 15.40
N ALA A 146 26.58 -23.36 15.42
CA ALA A 146 25.31 -22.88 14.87
C ALA A 146 24.81 -21.59 15.57
N ARG A 147 25.10 -21.40 16.86
CA ARG A 147 24.70 -20.18 17.59
C ARG A 147 25.45 -18.96 17.06
N VAL A 148 26.77 -19.06 16.91
CA VAL A 148 27.61 -18.00 16.34
C VAL A 148 27.19 -17.69 14.90
N MET A 149 26.99 -18.71 14.06
CA MET A 149 26.56 -18.47 12.67
C MET A 149 25.16 -17.82 12.59
N SER A 150 24.22 -18.22 13.44
CA SER A 150 22.89 -17.58 13.51
C SER A 150 22.98 -16.10 13.92
N ALA A 151 23.92 -15.73 14.80
CA ALA A 151 24.15 -14.35 15.21
C ALA A 151 24.86 -13.52 14.11
N LEU A 152 25.83 -14.10 13.40
CA LEU A 152 26.50 -13.49 12.23
C LEU A 152 25.53 -13.24 11.06
N ILE A 153 24.55 -14.12 10.88
CA ILE A 153 23.43 -13.95 9.94
C ILE A 153 22.50 -12.83 10.43
N LYS A 154 22.09 -12.86 11.71
CA LYS A 154 21.18 -11.87 12.32
C LYS A 154 21.75 -10.45 12.34
N SER A 155 23.07 -10.28 12.45
CA SER A 155 23.76 -8.99 12.36
C SER A 155 23.96 -8.48 10.93
N GLY A 156 23.71 -9.33 9.93
CA GLY A 156 23.93 -9.01 8.51
C GLY A 156 25.38 -9.06 8.06
N LEU A 157 26.29 -9.59 8.88
CA LEU A 157 27.71 -9.75 8.53
C LEU A 157 27.89 -10.81 7.44
N VAL A 158 27.18 -11.93 7.55
CA VAL A 158 27.21 -13.02 6.56
C VAL A 158 25.99 -12.92 5.65
N ARG A 159 26.21 -12.79 4.34
CA ARG A 159 25.14 -12.81 3.33
C ARG A 159 24.58 -14.22 3.19
N ILE A 160 23.33 -14.41 3.63
CA ILE A 160 22.68 -15.74 3.69
C ILE A 160 22.69 -16.44 2.33
N GLU A 161 22.47 -15.72 1.22
CA GLU A 161 22.40 -16.31 -0.13
C GLU A 161 23.74 -16.96 -0.57
N GLU A 162 24.87 -16.38 -0.18
CA GLU A 162 26.20 -16.91 -0.47
C GLU A 162 26.53 -18.09 0.44
N PHE A 163 26.20 -17.95 1.74
CA PHE A 163 26.38 -18.99 2.73
C PHE A 163 25.55 -20.25 2.41
N ASP A 164 24.27 -20.10 2.04
CA ASP A 164 23.40 -21.19 1.59
C ASP A 164 23.95 -21.91 0.35
N THR A 165 24.53 -21.16 -0.59
CA THR A 165 25.16 -21.72 -1.79
C THR A 165 26.41 -22.53 -1.45
N GLN A 166 27.16 -22.13 -0.43
CA GLN A 166 28.42 -22.77 -0.05
C GLN A 166 28.19 -23.97 0.89
N LEU A 167 27.32 -23.82 1.90
CA LEU A 167 26.92 -24.90 2.81
C LEU A 167 26.24 -26.06 2.05
N SER A 168 25.36 -25.76 1.09
CA SER A 168 24.77 -26.77 0.20
C SER A 168 25.82 -27.57 -0.57
N LYS A 169 26.91 -26.93 -1.04
CA LYS A 169 27.99 -27.63 -1.75
C LYS A 169 28.79 -28.52 -0.81
N GLN A 170 29.10 -28.05 0.39
CA GLN A 170 29.82 -28.84 1.39
C GLN A 170 29.01 -30.07 1.82
N LEU A 171 27.69 -29.95 1.96
CA LEU A 171 26.78 -31.08 2.24
C LEU A 171 26.62 -32.04 1.05
N ASP A 172 26.61 -31.55 -0.19
CA ASP A 172 26.59 -32.39 -1.41
C ASP A 172 27.95 -33.10 -1.63
N GLN A 173 29.06 -32.56 -1.13
CA GLN A 173 30.43 -33.10 -1.29
C GLN A 173 30.90 -33.98 -0.13
N SER A 174 30.40 -33.75 1.09
CA SER A 174 30.85 -34.43 2.32
C SER A 174 29.67 -34.79 3.21
N GLN A 175 29.64 -36.04 3.67
CA GLN A 175 28.63 -36.56 4.60
C GLN A 175 29.16 -36.58 6.04
N ASP A 176 29.94 -35.56 6.42
CA ASP A 176 30.45 -35.41 7.79
C ASP A 176 29.29 -35.20 8.77
N PRO A 177 29.09 -36.09 9.78
CA PRO A 177 28.04 -35.93 10.77
C PRO A 177 28.09 -34.58 11.50
N GLN A 178 29.27 -34.00 11.73
CA GLN A 178 29.40 -32.70 12.41
C GLN A 178 28.85 -31.56 11.55
N LEU A 179 29.12 -31.59 10.23
CA LEU A 179 28.57 -30.63 9.28
C LEU A 179 27.05 -30.74 9.18
N ILE A 180 26.51 -31.96 9.18
CA ILE A 180 25.06 -32.22 9.14
C ILE A 180 24.38 -31.73 10.43
N GLU A 181 24.94 -32.04 11.60
CA GLU A 181 24.43 -31.58 12.90
C GLU A 181 24.46 -30.05 13.01
N PHE A 182 25.54 -29.42 12.54
CA PHE A 182 25.66 -27.97 12.45
C PHE A 182 24.59 -27.36 11.54
N ALA A 183 24.43 -27.88 10.31
CA ALA A 183 23.45 -27.39 9.36
C ALA A 183 22.02 -27.52 9.90
N VAL A 184 21.68 -28.66 10.50
CA VAL A 184 20.36 -28.89 11.11
C VAL A 184 20.12 -27.92 12.27
N THR A 185 21.08 -27.80 13.19
CA THR A 185 20.96 -26.91 14.36
C THR A 185 20.85 -25.44 13.95
N LEU A 186 21.58 -25.02 12.92
CA LEU A 186 21.51 -23.66 12.37
C LEU A 186 20.13 -23.37 11.78
N LEU A 187 19.56 -24.30 11.00
CA LEU A 187 18.23 -24.14 10.42
C LEU A 187 17.13 -24.08 11.49
N ARG A 188 17.23 -24.89 12.55
CA ARG A 188 16.33 -24.80 13.72
C ARG A 188 16.40 -23.41 14.38
N LEU A 189 17.60 -22.91 14.67
CA LEU A 189 17.80 -21.58 15.27
C LEU A 189 17.32 -20.43 14.37
N CYS A 190 17.47 -20.56 13.05
CA CYS A 190 17.11 -19.50 12.10
C CYS A 190 15.61 -19.46 11.77
N MET A 191 14.91 -20.60 11.71
CA MET A 191 13.53 -20.69 11.18
C MET A 191 12.46 -21.16 12.17
N LEU A 192 12.82 -21.94 13.21
CA LEU A 192 11.85 -22.55 14.14
C LEU A 192 11.75 -21.84 15.50
N MET A 193 12.51 -20.76 15.70
CA MET A 193 12.40 -19.88 16.87
C MET A 193 11.13 -19.01 16.82
N LEU A 194 10.64 -18.59 17.99
CA LEU A 194 9.45 -17.72 18.15
C LEU A 194 9.51 -16.43 17.30
N HIS A 195 10.73 -15.95 17.03
CA HIS A 195 11.02 -14.85 16.11
C HIS A 195 12.06 -15.35 15.09
N PRO A 196 11.62 -15.86 13.92
CA PRO A 196 12.54 -16.40 12.92
C PRO A 196 13.43 -15.29 12.35
N ILE A 197 14.71 -15.61 12.17
CA ILE A 197 15.74 -14.70 11.64
C ILE A 197 15.68 -14.69 10.11
N SER A 198 15.37 -15.83 9.50
CA SER A 198 15.34 -16.04 8.06
C SER A 198 14.13 -16.87 7.63
N SER A 199 13.99 -17.05 6.32
CA SER A 199 12.91 -17.78 5.67
C SER A 199 13.44 -18.91 4.80
N ILE A 200 12.57 -19.85 4.42
CA ILE A 200 12.91 -20.99 3.52
C ILE A 200 13.61 -20.52 2.23
N ASP A 201 13.24 -19.36 1.69
CA ASP A 201 13.82 -18.82 0.45
C ASP A 201 15.30 -18.42 0.60
N ASP A 202 15.74 -18.17 1.84
CA ASP A 202 17.12 -17.81 2.18
C ASP A 202 18.03 -19.05 2.36
N HIS A 203 17.45 -20.21 2.71
CA HIS A 203 18.16 -21.48 2.99
C HIS A 203 17.79 -22.63 2.02
N LEU A 204 17.24 -22.29 0.87
CA LEU A 204 16.64 -23.25 -0.06
C LEU A 204 17.60 -24.34 -0.55
N LEU A 205 18.86 -24.01 -0.82
CA LEU A 205 19.82 -25.00 -1.33
C LEU A 205 20.24 -25.96 -0.23
N THR A 206 20.51 -25.43 0.97
CA THR A 206 20.86 -26.20 2.17
C THR A 206 19.75 -27.21 2.51
N ILE A 207 18.49 -26.78 2.54
CA ILE A 207 17.33 -27.65 2.77
C ILE A 207 17.29 -28.77 1.73
N ARG A 208 17.52 -28.45 0.44
CA ARG A 208 17.51 -29.44 -0.65
C ARG A 208 18.68 -30.42 -0.59
N ALA A 209 19.85 -30.00 -0.12
CA ALA A 209 20.98 -30.89 0.12
C ALA A 209 20.61 -31.88 1.25
N LEU A 210 20.10 -31.38 2.38
CA LEU A 210 19.65 -32.23 3.49
C LEU A 210 18.54 -33.23 3.08
N MET A 211 17.59 -32.83 2.23
CA MET A 211 16.55 -33.74 1.70
C MET A 211 17.10 -34.90 0.84
N ARG A 212 18.34 -34.81 0.33
CA ARG A 212 18.99 -35.90 -0.43
C ARG A 212 19.80 -36.84 0.46
N LEU A 213 20.11 -36.43 1.70
CA LEU A 213 20.92 -37.20 2.62
C LEU A 213 20.07 -38.21 3.39
N ASP A 214 20.53 -39.45 3.46
CA ASP A 214 19.89 -40.50 4.26
C ASP A 214 20.35 -40.43 5.73
N HIS A 215 20.10 -39.30 6.40
CA HIS A 215 20.54 -39.04 7.78
C HIS A 215 19.35 -38.73 8.70
N ALA A 216 19.35 -39.33 9.91
CA ALA A 216 18.24 -39.22 10.85
C ALA A 216 17.89 -37.76 11.23
N LEU A 217 18.88 -36.97 11.64
CA LEU A 217 18.69 -35.54 12.00
C LEU A 217 18.19 -34.70 10.81
N ALA A 218 18.56 -35.06 9.58
CA ALA A 218 18.10 -34.35 8.38
C ALA A 218 16.62 -34.64 8.14
N LYS A 219 16.20 -35.92 8.22
CA LYS A 219 14.80 -36.32 8.09
C LYS A 219 13.92 -35.72 9.19
N GLU A 220 14.41 -35.70 10.43
CA GLU A 220 13.71 -35.09 11.58
C GLU A 220 13.43 -33.60 11.33
N LEU A 221 14.45 -32.82 10.92
CA LEU A 221 14.27 -31.40 10.57
C LEU A 221 13.28 -31.21 9.41
N ILE A 222 13.34 -32.05 8.37
CA ILE A 222 12.40 -31.94 7.26
C ILE A 222 10.97 -32.23 7.74
N GLN A 223 10.77 -33.23 8.61
CA GLN A 223 9.46 -33.49 9.22
C GLN A 223 8.97 -32.32 10.08
N GLU A 224 9.83 -31.72 10.92
CA GLU A 224 9.50 -30.52 11.71
C GLU A 224 9.02 -29.35 10.81
N LEU A 225 9.70 -29.13 9.69
CA LEU A 225 9.33 -28.11 8.71
C LEU A 225 8.05 -28.47 7.95
N GLU A 226 7.85 -29.74 7.59
CA GLU A 226 6.60 -30.21 6.98
C GLU A 226 5.42 -30.00 7.93
N ASP A 227 5.52 -30.44 9.19
CA ASP A 227 4.48 -30.32 10.20
C ASP A 227 4.12 -28.86 10.50
N GLN A 228 5.13 -27.97 10.61
CA GLN A 228 4.92 -26.53 10.78
C GLN A 228 4.08 -25.93 9.63
N TRP A 229 4.37 -26.32 8.38
CA TRP A 229 3.64 -25.84 7.21
C TRP A 229 2.27 -26.51 7.04
N MET A 230 2.11 -27.76 7.43
CA MET A 230 0.81 -28.43 7.44
C MET A 230 -0.14 -27.81 8.48
N ALA A 231 0.34 -27.56 9.70
CA ALA A 231 -0.44 -26.96 10.79
C ALA A 231 -0.92 -25.52 10.51
N LYS A 232 -0.21 -24.80 9.64
CA LYS A 232 -0.53 -23.41 9.27
C LYS A 232 -1.84 -23.25 8.48
N TYR A 233 -2.24 -24.26 7.71
CA TYR A 233 -3.40 -24.19 6.83
C TYR A 233 -4.58 -25.00 7.37
N ARG A 234 -5.80 -24.46 7.32
CA ARG A 234 -7.03 -25.19 7.71
C ARG A 234 -7.40 -26.36 6.79
N ASN A 235 -6.81 -26.42 5.60
CA ASN A 235 -6.98 -27.49 4.61
C ASN A 235 -5.66 -27.59 3.82
N PRO A 236 -4.62 -28.21 4.38
CA PRO A 236 -3.36 -28.42 3.68
C PRO A 236 -3.52 -29.53 2.63
N LYS A 237 -2.63 -29.58 1.64
CA LYS A 237 -2.44 -30.76 0.77
C LYS A 237 -1.23 -31.54 1.28
N ASN A 238 -1.19 -32.87 1.07
CA ASN A 238 -0.10 -33.72 1.57
C ASN A 238 1.30 -33.27 1.11
N ASP A 239 1.37 -32.53 -0.01
CA ASP A 239 2.58 -31.99 -0.60
C ASP A 239 2.81 -30.49 -0.30
N THR A 240 2.15 -29.90 0.72
CA THR A 240 2.20 -28.45 1.02
C THR A 240 3.63 -27.90 1.10
N PHE A 241 4.53 -28.60 1.79
CA PHE A 241 5.93 -28.19 1.88
C PHE A 241 6.68 -28.30 0.55
N THR A 242 6.40 -29.34 -0.24
CA THR A 242 6.95 -29.48 -1.61
C THR A 242 6.49 -28.33 -2.51
N LEU A 243 5.22 -27.92 -2.43
CA LEU A 243 4.70 -26.74 -3.14
C LEU A 243 5.39 -25.44 -2.68
N ARG A 244 5.65 -25.31 -1.37
CA ARG A 244 6.38 -24.18 -0.80
C ARG A 244 7.84 -24.09 -1.29
N LEU A 245 8.53 -25.23 -1.41
CA LEU A 245 9.88 -25.32 -1.96
C LEU A 245 9.89 -24.99 -3.46
N LEU A 246 8.95 -25.52 -4.24
CA LEU A 246 8.81 -25.17 -5.67
C LEU A 246 8.60 -23.68 -5.91
N PHE A 247 7.89 -23.00 -5.01
CA PHE A 247 7.73 -21.55 -5.07
C PHE A 247 8.99 -20.78 -4.63
N ALA A 248 9.72 -21.27 -3.62
CA ALA A 248 11.02 -20.71 -3.24
C ALA A 248 12.04 -20.79 -4.39
N GLU A 249 12.09 -21.93 -5.09
CA GLU A 249 12.91 -22.13 -6.29
C GLU A 249 12.60 -21.10 -7.37
N TRP A 250 11.31 -20.81 -7.59
CA TRP A 250 10.90 -19.79 -8.54
C TRP A 250 11.34 -18.38 -8.13
N ILE A 251 11.17 -18.00 -6.85
CA ILE A 251 11.64 -16.70 -6.34
C ILE A 251 13.15 -16.58 -6.53
N ARG A 252 13.93 -17.63 -6.24
CA ARG A 252 15.38 -17.63 -6.45
C ARG A 252 15.75 -17.53 -7.93
N LEU A 253 15.07 -18.27 -8.82
CA LEU A 253 15.25 -18.17 -10.26
C LEU A 253 15.00 -16.74 -10.77
N TYR A 254 13.97 -16.07 -10.24
CA TYR A 254 13.62 -14.69 -10.59
C TYR A 254 14.67 -13.65 -10.12
N LYS A 255 15.37 -13.88 -9.00
CA LYS A 255 16.47 -13.01 -8.55
C LYS A 255 17.65 -12.99 -9.54
N HIS A 256 17.86 -14.04 -10.32
CA HIS A 256 18.97 -14.11 -11.26
C HIS A 256 18.70 -13.25 -12.51
N ALA A 257 19.34 -12.07 -12.56
CA ALA A 257 19.12 -11.05 -13.59
C ALA A 257 19.40 -11.48 -15.05
N LEU A 258 20.15 -12.57 -15.26
CA LEU A 258 20.50 -13.10 -16.59
C LEU A 258 19.63 -14.30 -17.02
N THR A 259 18.56 -14.62 -16.29
CA THR A 259 17.68 -15.75 -16.61
C THR A 259 16.90 -15.53 -17.91
N ALA A 260 17.09 -16.43 -18.88
CA ALA A 260 16.38 -16.38 -20.16
C ALA A 260 14.87 -16.65 -20.01
N SER A 261 14.06 -16.03 -20.89
CA SER A 261 12.59 -16.21 -20.93
C SER A 261 12.18 -17.68 -21.12
N SER A 262 12.97 -18.46 -21.87
CA SER A 262 12.80 -19.90 -22.04
C SER A 262 12.93 -20.68 -20.73
N THR A 263 13.85 -20.30 -19.84
CA THR A 263 14.05 -20.94 -18.53
C THR A 263 12.86 -20.68 -17.62
N TYR A 264 12.32 -19.46 -17.59
CA TYR A 264 11.09 -19.14 -16.87
C TYR A 264 9.90 -19.97 -17.37
N HIS A 265 9.73 -20.08 -18.70
CA HIS A 265 8.66 -20.89 -19.28
C HIS A 265 8.80 -22.39 -18.96
N GLN A 266 10.02 -22.94 -19.04
CA GLN A 266 10.29 -24.35 -18.67
C GLN A 266 9.99 -24.62 -17.19
N PHE A 267 10.38 -23.72 -16.29
CA PHE A 267 10.12 -23.88 -14.85
C PHE A 267 8.63 -23.73 -14.51
N ALA A 268 7.93 -22.76 -15.11
CA ALA A 268 6.48 -22.65 -14.99
C ALA A 268 5.77 -23.92 -15.51
N LYS A 269 6.27 -24.54 -16.60
CA LYS A 269 5.76 -25.82 -17.10
C LYS A 269 6.02 -26.99 -16.14
N LYS A 270 7.13 -26.98 -15.39
CA LYS A 270 7.38 -27.93 -14.27
C LYS A 270 6.34 -27.75 -13.16
N ILE A 271 6.13 -26.52 -12.67
CA ILE A 271 5.09 -26.22 -11.65
C ILE A 271 3.72 -26.67 -12.15
N MET A 272 3.35 -26.33 -13.38
CA MET A 272 2.07 -26.73 -13.97
C MET A 272 1.87 -28.24 -13.98
N LYS A 273 2.88 -29.04 -14.36
CA LYS A 273 2.79 -30.52 -14.30
C LYS A 273 2.56 -31.04 -12.88
N THR A 274 3.12 -30.40 -11.86
CA THR A 274 2.89 -30.79 -10.45
C THR A 274 1.49 -30.39 -9.98
N VAL A 275 1.02 -29.21 -10.35
CA VAL A 275 -0.15 -28.57 -9.73
C VAL A 275 -1.47 -28.86 -10.48
N THR A 276 -1.46 -29.03 -11.80
CA THR A 276 -2.68 -29.05 -12.65
C THR A 276 -3.54 -30.31 -12.49
N ASN A 277 -3.01 -31.39 -11.90
CA ASN A 277 -3.73 -32.66 -11.76
C ASN A 277 -5.01 -32.58 -10.90
N ASN A 278 -5.23 -31.50 -10.16
CA ASN A 278 -6.47 -31.25 -9.43
C ASN A 278 -6.72 -29.72 -9.30
N PRO A 279 -7.90 -29.18 -9.67
CA PRO A 279 -8.20 -27.75 -9.57
C PRO A 279 -8.08 -27.19 -8.14
N ASP A 280 -8.40 -27.98 -7.11
CA ASP A 280 -8.24 -27.60 -5.70
C ASP A 280 -6.78 -27.44 -5.31
N ARG A 281 -5.88 -28.25 -5.91
CA ARG A 281 -4.43 -28.16 -5.68
C ARG A 281 -3.87 -26.90 -6.34
N MET A 282 -4.41 -26.49 -7.49
CA MET A 282 -4.10 -25.20 -8.12
C MET A 282 -4.58 -24.01 -7.30
N CYS A 283 -5.81 -24.05 -6.79
CA CYS A 283 -6.32 -22.99 -5.91
C CYS A 283 -5.53 -22.92 -4.59
N PHE A 284 -5.19 -24.06 -3.99
CA PHE A 284 -4.33 -24.12 -2.81
C PHE A 284 -2.94 -23.54 -3.08
N PHE A 285 -2.32 -23.89 -4.22
CA PHE A 285 -1.01 -23.36 -4.61
C PHE A 285 -1.02 -21.83 -4.75
N PHE A 286 -2.01 -21.26 -5.45
CA PHE A 286 -2.11 -19.80 -5.56
C PHE A 286 -2.37 -19.11 -4.22
N ARG A 287 -3.16 -19.73 -3.33
CA ARG A 287 -3.35 -19.21 -1.96
C ARG A 287 -2.04 -19.21 -1.19
N LEU A 288 -1.31 -20.33 -1.19
CA LEU A 288 0.01 -20.46 -0.56
C LEU A 288 0.99 -19.40 -1.09
N CYS A 289 1.10 -19.22 -2.41
CA CYS A 289 1.95 -18.18 -2.98
C CYS A 289 1.53 -16.77 -2.53
N THR A 290 0.23 -16.49 -2.49
CA THR A 290 -0.32 -15.19 -2.07
C THR A 290 0.03 -14.88 -0.61
N GLU A 291 -0.26 -15.80 0.31
CA GLU A 291 0.05 -15.65 1.74
C GLU A 291 1.56 -15.49 1.98
N VAL A 292 2.39 -16.34 1.36
CA VAL A 292 3.85 -16.25 1.46
C VAL A 292 4.38 -14.91 0.96
N CYS A 293 3.85 -14.39 -0.15
CA CYS A 293 4.22 -13.06 -0.65
C CYS A 293 3.81 -11.92 0.27
N VAL A 294 2.70 -12.06 1.02
CA VAL A 294 2.22 -11.07 1.99
C VAL A 294 3.08 -11.09 3.25
N GLU A 295 3.45 -12.26 3.76
CA GLU A 295 4.31 -12.44 4.94
C GLU A 295 5.75 -12.00 4.70
N LEU A 296 6.32 -12.35 3.54
CA LEU A 296 7.67 -11.93 3.15
C LEU A 296 7.75 -10.43 2.78
N TYR A 297 6.64 -9.70 2.79
CA TYR A 297 6.62 -8.29 2.35
C TYR A 297 7.38 -7.37 3.32
N GLN A 298 8.64 -7.15 2.98
CA GLN A 298 9.51 -6.13 3.54
C GLN A 298 10.05 -5.27 2.40
N SER A 299 10.58 -4.07 2.69
CA SER A 299 11.15 -3.19 1.66
C SER A 299 12.22 -3.89 0.81
N THR A 300 13.05 -4.72 1.45
CA THR A 300 14.13 -5.53 0.87
C THR A 300 13.65 -6.76 0.09
N LYS A 301 12.48 -7.33 0.43
CA LYS A 301 11.93 -8.56 -0.18
C LYS A 301 10.72 -8.34 -1.11
N SER A 302 10.43 -7.10 -1.47
CA SER A 302 9.29 -6.74 -2.34
C SER A 302 9.28 -7.41 -3.72
N HIS A 303 10.44 -7.84 -4.24
CA HIS A 303 10.59 -8.59 -5.49
C HIS A 303 9.88 -9.95 -5.49
N CYS A 304 9.56 -10.55 -4.33
CA CYS A 304 8.83 -11.81 -4.25
C CYS A 304 7.42 -11.71 -4.87
N ILE A 305 6.76 -10.54 -4.74
CA ILE A 305 5.46 -10.26 -5.36
C ILE A 305 5.58 -10.15 -6.89
N ASP A 306 6.66 -9.53 -7.37
CA ASP A 306 6.92 -9.41 -8.81
C ASP A 306 7.25 -10.77 -9.42
N ALA A 307 8.03 -11.60 -8.70
CA ALA A 307 8.25 -13.00 -9.05
C ALA A 307 6.92 -13.77 -9.14
N TYR A 308 6.03 -13.66 -8.15
CA TYR A 308 4.73 -14.34 -8.19
C TYR A 308 3.85 -13.88 -9.36
N SER A 309 3.77 -12.56 -9.58
CA SER A 309 3.02 -12.00 -10.72
C SER A 309 3.58 -12.53 -12.05
N LYS A 310 4.91 -12.68 -12.15
CA LYS A 310 5.56 -13.27 -13.32
C LYS A 310 5.32 -14.78 -13.46
N LEU A 311 5.16 -15.52 -12.35
CA LEU A 311 4.78 -16.93 -12.39
C LEU A 311 3.38 -17.10 -12.97
N VAL A 312 2.41 -16.33 -12.46
CA VAL A 312 1.02 -16.36 -12.94
C VAL A 312 0.96 -16.01 -14.44
N SER A 313 1.68 -14.98 -14.89
CA SER A 313 1.86 -14.62 -16.31
C SER A 313 2.36 -15.79 -17.17
N ASN A 314 3.38 -16.53 -16.70
CA ASN A 314 3.89 -17.69 -17.42
C ASN A 314 2.94 -18.89 -17.39
N ILE A 315 2.26 -19.14 -16.26
CA ILE A 315 1.23 -20.18 -16.13
C ILE A 315 0.09 -19.94 -17.12
N ILE A 316 -0.36 -18.69 -17.25
CA ILE A 316 -1.41 -18.28 -18.18
C ILE A 316 -0.95 -18.45 -19.63
N ARG A 317 0.30 -18.10 -19.96
CA ARG A 317 0.89 -18.35 -21.30
C ARG A 317 1.04 -19.84 -21.66
N ILE A 318 1.00 -20.74 -20.68
CA ILE A 318 1.08 -22.19 -20.87
C ILE A 318 -0.31 -22.81 -21.02
N ASN A 319 -1.33 -22.24 -20.37
CA ASN A 319 -2.70 -22.72 -20.42
C ASN A 319 -3.49 -22.03 -21.56
N GLN A 320 -4.59 -22.63 -22.00
CA GLN A 320 -5.49 -22.05 -22.99
C GLN A 320 -6.55 -21.15 -22.32
N ASP A 321 -6.96 -21.48 -21.08
CA ASP A 321 -7.99 -20.76 -20.31
C ASP A 321 -7.42 -19.55 -19.53
N SER A 322 -6.95 -18.52 -20.24
CA SER A 322 -6.24 -17.37 -19.64
C SER A 322 -7.10 -16.56 -18.64
N ILE A 323 -8.34 -16.27 -19.03
CA ILE A 323 -9.34 -15.56 -18.24
C ILE A 323 -9.67 -16.30 -16.94
N LYS A 324 -9.88 -17.62 -17.01
CA LYS A 324 -10.29 -18.46 -15.88
C LYS A 324 -9.25 -18.47 -14.76
N ILE A 325 -7.97 -18.63 -15.11
CA ILE A 325 -6.87 -18.57 -14.14
C ILE A 325 -6.77 -17.17 -13.54
N SER A 326 -6.93 -16.13 -14.35
CA SER A 326 -6.92 -14.74 -13.88
C SER A 326 -8.03 -14.48 -12.85
N CYS A 327 -9.26 -14.94 -13.12
CA CYS A 327 -10.36 -14.92 -12.16
C CYS A 327 -10.03 -15.68 -10.87
N GLN A 328 -9.47 -16.90 -10.98
CA GLN A 328 -9.10 -17.70 -9.80
C GLN A 328 -8.04 -17.00 -8.93
N VAL A 329 -6.94 -16.52 -9.52
CA VAL A 329 -5.85 -15.84 -8.80
C VAL A 329 -6.35 -14.56 -8.13
N LEU A 330 -7.13 -13.74 -8.84
CA LEU A 330 -7.69 -12.52 -8.27
C LEU A 330 -8.72 -12.81 -7.17
N SER A 331 -9.59 -13.81 -7.34
CA SER A 331 -10.57 -14.21 -6.31
C SER A 331 -9.87 -14.72 -5.05
N ILE A 332 -8.82 -15.54 -5.19
CA ILE A 332 -7.99 -16.00 -4.08
C ILE A 332 -7.31 -14.80 -3.39
N THR A 333 -6.80 -13.84 -4.16
CA THR A 333 -6.21 -12.60 -3.61
C THR A 333 -7.24 -11.81 -2.79
N VAL A 334 -8.48 -11.67 -3.28
CA VAL A 334 -9.59 -11.02 -2.55
C VAL A 334 -9.92 -11.77 -1.26
N LEU A 335 -9.97 -13.10 -1.28
CA LEU A 335 -10.24 -13.91 -0.08
C LEU A 335 -9.12 -13.77 0.98
N VAL A 336 -7.85 -13.77 0.58
CA VAL A 336 -6.72 -13.52 1.50
C VAL A 336 -6.76 -12.09 2.04
N ILE A 337 -7.10 -11.09 1.23
CA ILE A 337 -7.34 -9.71 1.72
C ILE A 337 -8.44 -9.69 2.78
N ALA A 338 -9.56 -10.38 2.54
CA ALA A 338 -10.67 -10.40 3.48
C ALA A 338 -10.31 -11.08 4.80
N GLU A 339 -9.65 -12.24 4.75
CA GLU A 339 -9.19 -12.97 5.94
C GLU A 339 -8.17 -12.18 6.76
N HIS A 340 -7.21 -11.49 6.10
CA HIS A 340 -6.26 -10.62 6.80
C HIS A 340 -6.92 -9.35 7.36
N HIS A 341 -7.86 -8.74 6.64
CA HIS A 341 -8.57 -7.55 7.11
C HIS A 341 -9.45 -7.84 8.33
N GLU A 342 -10.14 -8.98 8.34
CA GLU A 342 -10.94 -9.44 9.48
C GLU A 342 -10.08 -9.78 10.69
N LYS A 343 -9.01 -10.59 10.51
CA LYS A 343 -8.14 -11.02 11.63
C LYS A 343 -7.29 -9.90 12.23
N LEU A 344 -6.70 -9.04 11.40
CA LEU A 344 -5.74 -8.03 11.85
C LEU A 344 -6.42 -6.69 12.20
N SER A 345 -7.59 -6.40 11.63
CA SER A 345 -8.37 -5.19 11.87
C SER A 345 -7.50 -3.91 11.83
N THR A 346 -7.22 -3.28 12.98
CA THR A 346 -6.39 -2.07 13.08
C THR A 346 -4.91 -2.26 12.70
N GLN A 347 -4.41 -3.50 12.75
CA GLN A 347 -3.04 -3.86 12.34
C GLN A 347 -2.94 -4.24 10.86
N PHE A 348 -4.04 -4.21 10.10
CA PHE A 348 -4.04 -4.57 8.68
C PHE A 348 -3.10 -3.69 7.84
N ASN A 349 -2.14 -4.32 7.19
CA ASN A 349 -1.21 -3.64 6.29
C ASN A 349 -1.66 -3.79 4.83
N GLN A 350 -2.14 -2.70 4.22
CA GLN A 350 -2.58 -2.67 2.82
C GLN A 350 -1.44 -2.71 1.77
N LYS A 351 -0.18 -2.43 2.16
CA LYS A 351 0.95 -2.28 1.21
C LYS A 351 1.31 -3.55 0.41
N PRO A 352 1.35 -4.78 0.98
CA PRO A 352 1.60 -5.99 0.20
C PRO A 352 0.52 -6.19 -0.87
N PHE A 353 -0.74 -6.01 -0.49
CA PHE A 353 -1.90 -6.21 -1.36
C PHE A 353 -1.99 -5.17 -2.49
N LEU A 354 -1.62 -3.91 -2.23
CA LEU A 354 -1.45 -2.88 -3.25
C LEU A 354 -0.40 -3.28 -4.30
N LYS A 355 0.78 -3.69 -3.84
CA LYS A 355 1.87 -4.12 -4.72
C LYS A 355 1.49 -5.38 -5.50
N LEU A 356 0.79 -6.33 -4.86
CA LEU A 356 0.31 -7.55 -5.49
C LEU A 356 -0.74 -7.29 -6.57
N LEU A 357 -1.83 -6.60 -6.25
CA LEU A 357 -2.88 -6.30 -7.24
C LEU A 357 -2.38 -5.40 -8.37
N GLY A 358 -1.42 -4.50 -8.11
CA GLY A 358 -0.77 -3.69 -9.12
C GLY A 358 0.16 -4.49 -10.05
N SER A 359 1.03 -5.33 -9.50
CA SER A 359 1.94 -6.18 -10.30
C SER A 359 1.17 -7.26 -11.08
N LEU A 360 0.12 -7.86 -10.48
CA LEU A 360 -0.80 -8.75 -11.19
C LEU A 360 -1.50 -8.02 -12.34
N PHE A 361 -2.06 -6.83 -12.12
CA PHE A 361 -2.70 -6.06 -13.19
C PHE A 361 -1.77 -5.86 -14.40
N ILE A 362 -0.52 -5.43 -14.15
CA ILE A 362 0.45 -5.15 -15.21
C ILE A 362 0.79 -6.41 -16.01
N GLU A 363 1.06 -7.54 -15.34
CA GLU A 363 1.40 -8.79 -16.04
C GLU A 363 0.20 -9.41 -16.75
N LEU A 364 -0.97 -9.44 -16.11
CA LEU A 364 -2.19 -10.07 -16.65
C LEU A 364 -2.78 -9.30 -17.85
N ASN A 365 -2.79 -7.96 -17.80
CA ASN A 365 -3.24 -7.11 -18.91
C ASN A 365 -2.37 -7.23 -20.18
N ASN A 366 -1.17 -7.81 -20.06
CA ASN A 366 -0.26 -8.08 -21.18
C ASN A 366 -0.42 -9.51 -21.76
N VAL A 367 -1.27 -10.36 -21.19
CA VAL A 367 -1.43 -11.76 -21.59
C VAL A 367 -2.88 -12.12 -21.92
N ASN A 368 -3.84 -11.54 -21.20
CA ASN A 368 -5.27 -11.75 -21.44
C ASN A 368 -5.78 -10.90 -22.61
N ASP A 369 -6.97 -11.26 -23.11
CA ASP A 369 -7.82 -10.29 -23.80
C ASP A 369 -8.09 -9.10 -22.87
N ARG A 370 -7.99 -7.88 -23.41
CA ARG A 370 -7.99 -6.65 -22.62
C ARG A 370 -9.38 -6.32 -22.10
N GLU A 371 -10.38 -6.34 -22.97
CA GLU A 371 -11.77 -5.97 -22.62
C GLU A 371 -12.30 -6.89 -21.52
N SER A 372 -12.21 -8.21 -21.74
CA SER A 372 -12.59 -9.22 -20.75
C SER A 372 -11.87 -9.05 -19.41
N PHE A 373 -10.56 -8.78 -19.44
CA PHE A 373 -9.77 -8.64 -18.21
C PHE A 373 -10.06 -7.34 -17.44
N ILE A 374 -10.33 -6.23 -18.14
CA ILE A 374 -10.72 -4.95 -17.53
C ILE A 374 -12.03 -5.11 -16.75
N GLY A 375 -13.01 -5.85 -17.30
CA GLY A 375 -14.25 -6.20 -16.59
C GLY A 375 -13.98 -6.91 -15.26
N ILE A 376 -13.22 -8.01 -15.31
CA ILE A 376 -12.87 -8.83 -14.13
C ILE A 376 -12.11 -8.01 -13.09
N TYR A 377 -11.13 -7.20 -13.50
CA TYR A 377 -10.37 -6.36 -12.58
C TYR A 377 -11.23 -5.24 -11.97
N GLY A 378 -12.17 -4.70 -12.75
CA GLY A 378 -13.19 -3.77 -12.28
C GLY A 378 -14.09 -4.35 -11.19
N ASP A 379 -14.60 -5.57 -11.39
CA ASP A 379 -15.44 -6.26 -10.40
C ASP A 379 -14.65 -6.67 -9.14
N VAL A 380 -13.36 -7.01 -9.27
CA VAL A 380 -12.44 -7.23 -8.15
C VAL A 380 -12.28 -5.95 -7.32
N LEU A 381 -12.02 -4.81 -7.95
CA LEU A 381 -11.97 -3.53 -7.24
C LEU A 381 -13.33 -3.15 -6.64
N TYR A 382 -14.44 -3.39 -7.34
CA TYR A 382 -15.77 -3.12 -6.80
C TYR A 382 -16.10 -3.99 -5.58
N THR A 383 -15.63 -5.24 -5.55
CA THR A 383 -15.73 -6.12 -4.39
C THR A 383 -14.90 -5.58 -3.22
N LEU A 384 -13.69 -5.10 -3.49
CA LEU A 384 -12.78 -4.49 -2.51
C LEU A 384 -13.13 -3.02 -2.15
N ARG A 385 -14.34 -2.55 -2.46
CA ARG A 385 -14.81 -1.17 -2.21
C ARG A 385 -14.56 -0.70 -0.77
N PRO A 386 -14.15 0.57 -0.55
CA PRO A 386 -13.80 1.08 0.79
C PRO A 386 -14.89 0.97 1.86
N LEU A 387 -16.18 1.00 1.46
CA LEU A 387 -17.32 0.76 2.36
C LEU A 387 -17.40 -0.66 2.94
N LYS A 388 -16.68 -1.63 2.35
CA LYS A 388 -16.54 -3.00 2.87
C LYS A 388 -15.16 -3.24 3.47
N PHE A 389 -14.12 -2.65 2.88
CA PHE A 389 -12.73 -2.80 3.31
C PHE A 389 -12.08 -1.43 3.64
N PRO A 390 -12.50 -0.77 4.73
CA PRO A 390 -12.00 0.57 5.08
C PRO A 390 -10.49 0.61 5.32
N GLY A 391 -9.88 -0.48 5.84
CA GLY A 391 -8.44 -0.61 6.01
C GLY A 391 -7.65 -0.65 4.68
N PHE A 392 -8.31 -0.91 3.56
CA PHE A 392 -7.72 -0.95 2.22
C PHE A 392 -7.99 0.31 1.39
N ALA A 393 -8.70 1.31 1.94
CA ALA A 393 -9.24 2.44 1.17
C ALA A 393 -8.20 3.24 0.36
N TYR A 394 -7.00 3.51 0.93
CA TYR A 394 -5.96 4.26 0.21
C TYR A 394 -5.36 3.46 -0.93
N SER A 395 -5.08 2.18 -0.71
CA SER A 395 -4.59 1.28 -1.74
C SER A 395 -5.63 1.06 -2.84
N TRP A 396 -6.91 0.92 -2.48
CA TRP A 396 -8.01 0.88 -3.42
C TRP A 396 -8.06 2.12 -4.32
N LEU A 397 -7.96 3.32 -3.74
CA LEU A 397 -7.97 4.57 -4.50
C LEU A 397 -6.77 4.65 -5.46
N GLN A 398 -5.59 4.22 -5.04
CA GLN A 398 -4.39 4.19 -5.89
C GLN A 398 -4.49 3.18 -7.05
N LEU A 399 -5.17 2.04 -6.84
CA LEU A 399 -5.44 1.06 -7.90
C LEU A 399 -6.49 1.56 -8.90
N PHE A 400 -7.57 2.18 -8.41
CA PHE A 400 -8.58 2.80 -9.28
C PHE A 400 -8.00 3.97 -10.09
N SER A 401 -7.22 4.85 -9.46
CA SER A 401 -6.55 5.97 -10.13
C SER A 401 -5.23 5.57 -10.84
N HIS A 402 -4.98 4.27 -11.08
CA HIS A 402 -3.72 3.83 -11.63
C HIS A 402 -3.58 4.22 -13.11
N ARG A 403 -2.44 4.82 -13.48
CA ARG A 403 -2.16 5.40 -14.81
C ARG A 403 -2.29 4.45 -16.01
N LEU A 404 -2.30 3.13 -15.77
CA LEU A 404 -2.50 2.12 -16.82
C LEU A 404 -3.90 1.49 -16.81
N PHE A 405 -4.69 1.70 -15.75
CA PHE A 405 -6.04 1.15 -15.62
C PHE A 405 -7.11 2.17 -15.98
N LEU A 406 -7.03 3.38 -15.41
CA LEU A 406 -8.00 4.45 -15.64
C LEU A 406 -8.15 4.82 -17.14
N PRO A 407 -7.08 4.94 -17.95
CA PRO A 407 -7.25 5.25 -19.37
C PRO A 407 -7.87 4.11 -20.18
N LEU A 408 -7.74 2.85 -19.73
CA LEU A 408 -8.38 1.71 -20.38
C LEU A 408 -9.89 1.69 -20.12
N LEU A 409 -10.33 2.06 -18.91
CA LEU A 409 -11.76 2.22 -18.59
C LEU A 409 -12.41 3.34 -19.41
N LEU A 410 -11.68 4.40 -19.72
CA LEU A 410 -12.23 5.63 -20.31
C LEU A 410 -11.98 5.76 -21.82
N LYS A 411 -11.36 4.74 -22.45
CA LYS A 411 -11.08 4.70 -23.89
C LYS A 411 -12.35 4.52 -24.75
N GLU A 412 -13.33 3.75 -24.26
CA GLU A 412 -14.54 3.37 -25.01
C GLU A 412 -15.79 3.54 -24.13
N GLU A 413 -16.83 4.14 -24.72
CA GLU A 413 -17.96 4.75 -23.99
C GLU A 413 -18.91 3.75 -23.29
N ASN A 414 -18.83 2.45 -23.60
CA ASN A 414 -19.84 1.48 -23.18
C ASN A 414 -19.48 0.73 -21.87
N GLU A 415 -18.69 -0.34 -21.97
CA GLU A 415 -18.43 -1.22 -20.80
C GLU A 415 -17.45 -0.60 -19.80
N GLY A 416 -16.37 0.00 -20.29
CA GLY A 416 -15.36 0.66 -19.46
C GLY A 416 -15.92 1.82 -18.63
N TRP A 417 -16.79 2.64 -19.23
CA TRP A 417 -17.50 3.71 -18.52
C TRP A 417 -18.45 3.16 -17.47
N THR A 418 -19.18 2.07 -17.77
CA THR A 418 -20.06 1.40 -16.78
C THR A 418 -19.28 0.93 -15.55
N ILE A 419 -18.08 0.36 -15.74
CA ILE A 419 -17.17 -0.03 -14.65
C ILE A 419 -16.66 1.21 -13.90
N CYS A 420 -16.19 2.23 -14.62
CA CYS A 420 -15.71 3.47 -14.01
C CYS A 420 -16.81 4.16 -13.17
N TYR A 421 -18.05 4.18 -13.67
CA TYR A 421 -19.22 4.68 -12.96
C TYR A 421 -19.49 3.91 -11.66
N LYS A 422 -19.45 2.57 -11.68
CA LYS A 422 -19.58 1.74 -10.46
C LYS A 422 -18.49 2.08 -9.42
N LEU A 423 -17.23 2.20 -9.86
CA LEU A 423 -16.09 2.49 -8.98
C LEU A 423 -16.13 3.93 -8.43
N MET A 424 -16.40 4.92 -9.29
CA MET A 424 -16.59 6.32 -8.88
C MET A 424 -17.74 6.44 -7.88
N SER A 425 -18.86 5.77 -8.13
CA SER A 425 -20.00 5.75 -7.20
C SER A 425 -19.63 5.15 -5.84
N ALA A 426 -18.81 4.10 -5.81
CA ALA A 426 -18.30 3.52 -4.56
C ALA A 426 -17.35 4.47 -3.80
N LEU A 427 -16.51 5.23 -4.53
CA LEU A 427 -15.65 6.27 -3.95
C LEU A 427 -16.48 7.40 -3.33
N LEU A 428 -17.40 8.00 -4.08
CA LEU A 428 -18.22 9.11 -3.61
C LEU A 428 -19.09 8.70 -2.42
N SER A 429 -19.70 7.51 -2.46
CA SER A 429 -20.48 6.96 -1.34
C SER A 429 -19.63 6.81 -0.07
N PHE A 430 -18.37 6.38 -0.19
CA PHE A 430 -17.46 6.27 0.95
C PHE A 430 -17.05 7.64 1.50
N ILE A 431 -16.78 8.61 0.63
CA ILE A 431 -16.51 10.00 1.02
C ILE A 431 -17.70 10.58 1.79
N THR A 432 -18.92 10.33 1.33
CA THR A 432 -20.14 10.76 2.02
C THR A 432 -20.26 10.20 3.43
N VAL A 433 -19.95 8.91 3.63
CA VAL A 433 -19.90 8.31 4.98
C VAL A 433 -18.75 8.89 5.83
N LEU A 434 -17.59 9.22 5.23
CA LEU A 434 -16.47 9.86 5.94
C LEU A 434 -16.72 11.33 6.33
N LEU A 435 -17.57 12.04 5.57
CA LEU A 435 -17.85 13.48 5.76
C LEU A 435 -19.17 13.75 6.51
N THR A 436 -20.07 12.77 6.59
CA THR A 436 -21.30 12.88 7.37
C THR A 436 -20.98 12.58 8.84
N PRO A 437 -21.06 13.55 9.76
CA PRO A 437 -20.75 13.31 11.16
C PRO A 437 -21.80 12.38 11.78
N THR A 438 -21.35 11.25 12.35
CA THR A 438 -22.21 10.34 13.10
C THR A 438 -22.53 10.85 14.50
N GLU A 439 -21.72 11.78 15.03
CA GLU A 439 -21.85 12.40 16.36
C GLU A 439 -21.45 13.89 16.33
N GLU A 440 -21.79 14.63 17.39
CA GLU A 440 -21.54 16.06 17.61
C GLU A 440 -20.08 16.51 17.31
N PRO A 441 -19.86 17.79 16.95
CA PRO A 441 -19.07 18.22 15.79
C PRO A 441 -17.67 17.62 15.73
N ALA A 442 -17.60 16.39 15.24
CA ALA A 442 -16.37 15.61 15.16
C ALA A 442 -15.43 16.23 14.13
N ARG A 443 -14.31 16.80 14.60
CA ARG A 443 -13.24 17.30 13.73
C ARG A 443 -12.72 16.15 12.88
N LEU A 444 -12.87 16.25 11.55
CA LEU A 444 -12.37 15.25 10.60
C LEU A 444 -10.94 14.81 10.93
N SER A 445 -10.75 13.50 11.05
CA SER A 445 -9.46 12.88 11.39
C SER A 445 -8.39 13.21 10.35
N ARG A 446 -7.11 13.14 10.74
CA ARG A 446 -5.99 13.38 9.82
C ARG A 446 -6.05 12.43 8.61
N SER A 447 -6.47 11.18 8.85
CA SER A 447 -6.67 10.18 7.80
C SER A 447 -7.83 10.57 6.86
N ALA A 448 -9.00 10.91 7.39
CA ALA A 448 -10.15 11.35 6.58
C ALA A 448 -9.80 12.57 5.71
N LYS A 449 -9.09 13.57 6.28
CA LYS A 449 -8.58 14.73 5.53
C LYS A 449 -7.62 14.35 4.41
N ALA A 450 -6.67 13.44 4.67
CA ALA A 450 -5.73 12.98 3.65
C ALA A 450 -6.42 12.16 2.54
N PHE A 451 -7.43 11.35 2.89
CA PHE A 451 -8.23 10.59 1.92
C PHE A 451 -9.09 11.51 1.06
N TYR A 452 -9.74 12.50 1.66
CA TYR A 452 -10.47 13.56 0.97
C TYR A 452 -9.57 14.31 -0.03
N GLN A 453 -8.38 14.74 0.40
CA GLN A 453 -7.41 15.42 -0.48
C GLN A 453 -6.95 14.53 -1.65
N GLY A 454 -6.72 13.23 -1.41
CA GLY A 454 -6.41 12.28 -2.48
C GLY A 454 -7.56 12.13 -3.48
N SER A 455 -8.79 12.03 -2.98
CA SER A 455 -10.00 11.90 -3.80
C SER A 455 -10.28 13.15 -4.63
N LEU A 456 -10.09 14.34 -4.04
CA LEU A 456 -10.20 15.62 -4.73
C LEU A 456 -9.18 15.73 -5.86
N ARG A 457 -7.91 15.38 -5.62
CA ARG A 457 -6.87 15.36 -6.67
C ARG A 457 -7.24 14.43 -7.81
N PHE A 458 -7.78 13.24 -7.50
CA PHE A 458 -8.28 12.31 -8.50
C PHE A 458 -9.46 12.87 -9.31
N LEU A 459 -10.44 13.52 -8.67
CA LEU A 459 -11.54 14.19 -9.39
C LEU A 459 -11.05 15.36 -10.26
N VAL A 460 -10.02 16.09 -9.85
CA VAL A 460 -9.39 17.14 -10.69
C VAL A 460 -8.70 16.54 -11.91
N VAL A 461 -8.04 15.38 -11.78
CA VAL A 461 -7.52 14.63 -12.93
C VAL A 461 -8.66 14.20 -13.85
N MET A 462 -9.76 13.66 -13.30
CA MET A 462 -10.95 13.31 -14.10
C MET A 462 -11.55 14.51 -14.83
N LEU A 463 -11.61 15.69 -14.20
CA LEU A 463 -12.09 16.93 -14.81
C LEU A 463 -11.19 17.41 -15.97
N HIS A 464 -9.88 17.27 -15.84
CA HIS A 464 -8.94 17.69 -16.88
C HIS A 464 -8.82 16.66 -18.02
N ASP A 465 -8.68 15.38 -17.66
CA ASP A 465 -8.33 14.30 -18.59
C ASP A 465 -9.54 13.60 -19.20
N TYR A 466 -10.72 13.64 -18.56
CA TYR A 466 -11.94 12.92 -18.96
C TYR A 466 -13.25 13.68 -18.61
N PRO A 467 -13.40 14.98 -18.95
CA PRO A 467 -14.56 15.76 -18.55
C PRO A 467 -15.88 15.24 -19.15
N GLU A 468 -15.87 14.63 -20.34
CA GLU A 468 -17.07 14.06 -20.98
C GLU A 468 -17.76 13.01 -20.08
N PHE A 469 -16.99 12.11 -19.49
CA PHE A 469 -17.48 11.11 -18.54
C PHE A 469 -18.12 11.77 -17.31
N LEU A 470 -17.51 12.82 -16.76
CA LEU A 470 -18.11 13.60 -15.67
C LEU A 470 -19.37 14.35 -16.12
N CYS A 471 -19.43 14.83 -17.36
CA CYS A 471 -20.59 15.58 -17.91
C CYS A 471 -21.86 14.73 -17.97
N GLU A 472 -21.74 13.48 -18.45
CA GLU A 472 -22.88 12.59 -18.68
C GLU A 472 -23.37 11.92 -17.37
N HIS A 473 -22.44 11.62 -16.45
CA HIS A 473 -22.76 11.01 -15.15
C HIS A 473 -22.95 12.01 -14.00
N TYR A 474 -22.80 13.32 -14.25
CA TYR A 474 -22.78 14.36 -13.21
C TYR A 474 -23.94 14.25 -12.21
N PHE A 475 -25.15 14.01 -12.72
CA PHE A 475 -26.38 14.00 -11.92
C PHE A 475 -26.37 12.87 -10.90
N SER A 476 -26.00 11.67 -11.36
CA SER A 476 -25.84 10.49 -10.49
C SER A 476 -24.74 10.69 -9.45
N PHE A 477 -23.65 11.40 -9.77
CA PHE A 477 -22.57 11.67 -8.82
C PHE A 477 -22.94 12.72 -7.77
N ILE A 478 -23.68 13.79 -8.11
CA ILE A 478 -24.12 14.79 -7.13
C ILE A 478 -25.26 14.30 -6.22
N GLN A 479 -25.97 13.23 -6.58
CA GLN A 479 -26.92 12.53 -5.70
C GLN A 479 -26.22 11.74 -4.60
N LEU A 480 -25.01 11.22 -4.86
CA LEU A 480 -24.23 10.47 -3.87
C LEU A 480 -23.53 11.38 -2.84
N LEU A 481 -23.50 12.70 -3.05
CA LEU A 481 -22.78 13.67 -2.23
C LEU A 481 -23.75 14.58 -1.44
N PRO A 482 -23.50 14.85 -0.15
CA PRO A 482 -24.22 15.88 0.61
C PRO A 482 -24.13 17.27 -0.02
N LEU A 483 -25.12 18.12 0.25
CA LEU A 483 -25.11 19.54 -0.16
C LEU A 483 -23.93 20.32 0.43
N SER A 484 -23.47 19.93 1.63
CA SER A 484 -22.30 20.50 2.30
C SER A 484 -20.96 20.20 1.61
N CYS A 485 -20.90 19.22 0.71
CA CYS A 485 -19.68 18.84 -0.02
C CYS A 485 -19.44 19.76 -1.24
N VAL A 486 -19.58 21.08 -1.04
CA VAL A 486 -19.58 22.12 -2.08
C VAL A 486 -18.40 21.97 -3.05
N GLN A 487 -17.18 21.81 -2.53
CA GLN A 487 -15.98 21.67 -3.38
C GLN A 487 -16.03 20.45 -4.32
N LEU A 488 -16.41 19.27 -3.81
CA LEU A 488 -16.49 18.05 -4.63
C LEU A 488 -17.59 18.14 -5.68
N ARG A 489 -18.74 18.71 -5.30
CA ARG A 489 -19.84 19.01 -6.24
C ARG A 489 -19.35 19.98 -7.32
N ASN A 490 -18.70 21.08 -6.95
CA ASN A 490 -18.18 22.08 -7.89
C ASN A 490 -17.26 21.45 -8.95
N VAL A 491 -16.31 20.57 -8.56
CA VAL A 491 -15.42 19.89 -9.52
C VAL A 491 -16.20 19.05 -10.54
N ILE A 492 -17.25 18.34 -10.10
CA ILE A 492 -18.12 17.55 -10.99
C ILE A 492 -18.98 18.46 -11.89
N LEU A 493 -19.55 19.54 -11.33
CA LEU A 493 -20.42 20.48 -12.04
C LEU A 493 -19.67 21.37 -13.04
N SER A 494 -18.38 21.60 -12.84
CA SER A 494 -17.50 22.34 -13.75
C SER A 494 -17.04 21.54 -14.97
N ALA A 495 -17.43 20.27 -15.12
CA ALA A 495 -17.15 19.49 -16.31
C ALA A 495 -17.95 19.98 -17.53
N PHE A 496 -17.28 20.09 -18.68
CA PHE A 496 -17.87 20.44 -19.97
C PHE A 496 -17.15 19.71 -21.13
N PRO A 497 -17.81 19.47 -22.28
CA PRO A 497 -17.18 18.79 -23.41
C PRO A 497 -16.00 19.58 -23.99
N ARG A 498 -14.87 18.92 -24.24
CA ARG A 498 -13.62 19.55 -24.71
C ARG A 498 -13.71 20.25 -26.06
N THR A 499 -14.67 19.85 -26.89
CA THR A 499 -14.95 20.50 -28.18
C THR A 499 -15.63 21.86 -28.02
N MET A 500 -16.08 22.22 -26.82
CA MET A 500 -16.73 23.48 -26.53
C MET A 500 -15.72 24.57 -26.15
N ILE A 501 -15.64 25.60 -26.98
CA ILE A 501 -14.90 26.83 -26.66
C ILE A 501 -15.82 27.74 -25.85
N LEU A 502 -15.40 28.09 -24.64
CA LEU A 502 -16.13 28.97 -23.74
C LEU A 502 -15.62 30.41 -23.87
N PRO A 503 -16.50 31.42 -24.04
CA PRO A 503 -16.09 32.82 -23.97
C PRO A 503 -15.60 33.19 -22.55
N ASP A 504 -15.03 34.40 -22.41
CA ASP A 504 -14.65 34.93 -21.10
C ASP A 504 -15.90 34.99 -20.17
N PRO A 505 -15.87 34.36 -18.98
CA PRO A 505 -16.94 34.40 -17.99
C PRO A 505 -17.50 35.79 -17.68
N PHE A 506 -16.69 36.84 -17.76
CA PHE A 506 -17.14 38.22 -17.53
C PHE A 506 -17.87 38.84 -18.74
N THR A 507 -17.98 38.09 -19.85
CA THR A 507 -18.61 38.50 -21.11
C THR A 507 -19.75 37.60 -21.56
N ILE A 508 -19.95 36.43 -20.93
CA ILE A 508 -21.02 35.50 -21.31
C ILE A 508 -22.36 36.07 -20.86
N SER A 509 -23.06 36.68 -21.79
CA SER A 509 -24.46 37.07 -21.58
C SER A 509 -25.39 35.87 -21.61
N LEU A 510 -26.52 35.98 -20.94
CA LEU A 510 -27.60 35.00 -21.02
C LEU A 510 -28.14 34.80 -22.46
N GLY A 511 -27.93 35.78 -23.36
CA GLY A 511 -28.19 35.65 -24.79
C GLY A 511 -27.23 34.69 -25.51
N TYR A 512 -25.95 34.62 -25.10
CA TYR A 512 -25.03 33.60 -25.62
C TYR A 512 -25.45 32.19 -25.20
N VAL A 513 -25.96 32.02 -23.97
CA VAL A 513 -26.51 30.74 -23.48
C VAL A 513 -27.79 30.38 -24.23
N ALA A 514 -28.67 31.35 -24.51
CA ALA A 514 -29.88 31.17 -25.31
C ALA A 514 -29.60 30.73 -26.76
N ASN A 515 -28.44 31.09 -27.31
CA ASN A 515 -28.02 30.67 -28.65
C ASN A 515 -27.36 29.28 -28.68
N ASN A 516 -27.04 28.69 -27.52
CA ASN A 516 -26.36 27.40 -27.38
C ASN A 516 -27.23 26.38 -26.62
N THR A 517 -28.49 26.21 -27.03
CA THR A 517 -29.46 25.32 -26.39
C THR A 517 -29.36 23.86 -26.83
N THR A 518 -28.15 23.34 -27.02
CA THR A 518 -27.98 21.89 -27.22
C THR A 518 -28.47 21.16 -25.96
N LYS A 519 -29.25 20.08 -26.15
CA LYS A 519 -29.66 19.25 -25.01
C LYS A 519 -28.42 18.50 -24.52
N PRO A 520 -28.11 18.53 -23.21
CA PRO A 520 -27.00 17.75 -22.67
C PRO A 520 -27.28 16.25 -22.86
N LYS A 521 -26.26 15.48 -23.29
CA LYS A 521 -26.29 14.01 -23.23
C LYS A 521 -26.32 13.59 -21.76
N LEU A 522 -27.29 12.77 -21.37
CA LEU A 522 -27.55 12.38 -19.99
C LEU A 522 -28.10 10.97 -19.93
N LEU A 523 -27.73 10.23 -18.89
CA LEU A 523 -28.36 8.95 -18.56
C LEU A 523 -29.86 9.13 -18.29
N GLN A 524 -30.67 8.21 -18.82
CA GLN A 524 -32.10 8.17 -18.53
C GLN A 524 -32.33 7.85 -17.04
N ILE A 525 -33.18 8.64 -16.39
CA ILE A 525 -33.66 8.37 -15.04
C ILE A 525 -34.80 7.36 -15.14
N LYS A 526 -34.87 6.41 -14.20
CA LYS A 526 -36.03 5.53 -14.06
C LYS A 526 -37.25 6.37 -13.67
N GLU A 527 -38.29 6.33 -14.48
CA GLU A 527 -39.52 7.06 -14.21
C GLU A 527 -40.27 6.41 -13.04
N GLU A 528 -40.67 7.21 -12.06
CA GLU A 528 -41.53 6.83 -10.94
C GLU A 528 -42.93 7.38 -11.19
N ASP A 529 -43.99 6.68 -10.77
CA ASP A 529 -45.39 7.06 -11.06
C ASP A 529 -45.72 8.52 -10.67
N ALA A 530 -45.16 9.00 -9.55
CA ALA A 530 -45.30 10.39 -9.10
C ALA A 530 -44.63 11.40 -10.05
N LEU A 531 -43.49 11.06 -10.65
CA LEU A 531 -42.84 11.90 -11.67
C LEU A 531 -43.65 11.90 -12.97
N ILE A 532 -44.26 10.77 -13.34
CA ILE A 532 -45.14 10.67 -14.52
C ILE A 532 -46.39 11.56 -14.35
N GLU A 533 -47.03 11.60 -13.17
CA GLU A 533 -48.14 12.54 -12.89
C GLU A 533 -47.69 14.01 -13.06
N ILE A 534 -46.48 14.34 -12.59
CA ILE A 534 -45.91 15.68 -12.73
C ILE A 534 -45.58 15.99 -14.20
N GLY A 535 -45.09 15.02 -14.98
CA GLY A 535 -44.85 15.16 -16.42
C GLY A 535 -46.13 15.40 -17.22
N ALA A 536 -47.23 14.75 -16.85
CA ALA A 536 -48.55 15.00 -17.42
C ALA A 536 -49.03 16.45 -17.14
N TYR A 537 -48.77 16.99 -15.94
CA TYR A 537 -49.07 18.38 -15.62
C TYR A 537 -48.24 19.38 -16.44
N LEU A 538 -46.92 19.14 -16.57
CA LEU A 538 -46.02 20.00 -17.35
C LEU A 538 -46.43 20.11 -18.83
N THR A 539 -46.94 19.02 -19.41
CA THR A 539 -47.31 18.93 -20.83
C THR A 539 -48.73 19.41 -21.12
N THR A 540 -49.72 18.97 -20.34
CA THR A 540 -51.14 19.27 -20.62
C THR A 540 -51.62 20.59 -20.02
N LYS A 541 -50.92 21.13 -19.02
CA LYS A 541 -51.39 22.18 -18.09
C LYS A 541 -52.71 21.87 -17.37
N GLN A 542 -53.26 20.66 -17.55
CA GLN A 542 -54.47 20.18 -16.90
C GLN A 542 -54.06 19.13 -15.87
N SER A 543 -53.97 19.53 -14.60
CA SER A 543 -54.05 18.57 -13.51
C SER A 543 -55.04 19.03 -12.46
N LYS A 544 -55.58 18.02 -11.77
CA LYS A 544 -56.64 18.15 -10.77
C LYS A 544 -56.12 18.94 -9.55
N MET A 545 -57.02 19.30 -8.63
CA MET A 545 -56.72 20.01 -7.37
C MET A 545 -55.72 19.31 -6.42
N SER A 546 -55.11 18.18 -6.82
CA SER A 546 -54.26 17.28 -6.03
C SER A 546 -52.75 17.37 -6.30
N ILE A 547 -52.27 18.08 -7.34
CA ILE A 547 -50.83 18.07 -7.69
C ILE A 547 -49.92 18.57 -6.55
N GLY A 548 -50.41 19.52 -5.76
CA GLY A 548 -49.68 20.03 -4.58
C GLY A 548 -49.47 18.97 -3.50
N SER A 549 -50.47 18.13 -3.24
CA SER A 549 -50.34 16.99 -2.32
C SER A 549 -49.41 15.90 -2.87
N SER A 550 -49.46 15.60 -4.17
CA SER A 550 -48.53 14.65 -4.80
C SER A 550 -47.08 15.14 -4.65
N LEU A 551 -46.81 16.41 -4.99
CA LEU A 551 -45.49 17.03 -4.83
C LEU A 551 -44.96 16.94 -3.39
N VAL A 552 -45.75 17.35 -2.40
CA VAL A 552 -45.36 17.30 -0.97
C VAL A 552 -45.14 15.87 -0.51
N SER A 553 -46.02 14.94 -0.87
CA SER A 553 -45.88 13.51 -0.50
C SER A 553 -44.61 12.87 -1.07
N TYR A 554 -44.19 13.31 -2.26
CA TYR A 554 -42.96 12.85 -2.89
C TYR A 554 -41.71 13.32 -2.15
N ILE A 555 -41.58 14.63 -1.88
CA ILE A 555 -40.38 15.21 -1.24
C ILE A 555 -40.26 14.96 0.28
N SER A 556 -41.36 14.57 0.93
CA SER A 556 -41.38 14.34 2.38
C SER A 556 -40.58 13.10 2.76
N SER A 557 -39.73 13.26 3.77
CA SER A 557 -38.95 12.16 4.34
C SER A 557 -39.80 11.31 5.29
N ARG A 558 -39.29 10.11 5.64
CA ARG A 558 -39.79 9.29 6.75
C ARG A 558 -38.98 9.47 8.04
N ASP A 559 -37.90 10.25 8.00
CA ASP A 559 -37.02 10.51 9.15
C ASP A 559 -37.41 11.83 9.84
N GLU A 560 -37.76 11.78 11.13
CA GLU A 560 -38.11 12.94 11.95
C GLU A 560 -36.97 13.97 12.04
N LYS A 561 -35.71 13.55 11.86
CA LYS A 561 -34.54 14.44 11.92
C LYS A 561 -34.24 15.18 10.61
N GLN A 562 -34.77 14.70 9.49
CA GLN A 562 -34.61 15.33 8.18
C GLN A 562 -35.98 15.44 7.50
N PRO A 563 -36.71 16.57 7.63
CA PRO A 563 -38.10 16.68 7.16
C PRO A 563 -38.27 16.56 5.63
N CYS A 564 -37.17 16.62 4.86
CA CYS A 564 -37.18 16.49 3.40
C CYS A 564 -36.13 15.49 2.92
N ASP A 565 -36.50 14.68 1.93
CA ASP A 565 -35.57 13.83 1.18
C ASP A 565 -34.88 14.66 0.08
N VAL A 566 -33.60 14.97 0.28
CA VAL A 566 -32.79 15.78 -0.67
C VAL A 566 -32.63 15.07 -2.01
N GLU A 567 -32.50 13.74 -2.01
CA GLU A 567 -32.27 12.95 -3.22
C GLU A 567 -33.51 13.00 -4.13
N ARG A 568 -34.71 12.98 -3.53
CA ARG A 568 -35.98 13.20 -4.24
C ARG A 568 -36.16 14.63 -4.72
N ILE A 569 -35.77 15.64 -3.93
CA ILE A 569 -35.79 17.03 -4.40
C ILE A 569 -34.86 17.18 -5.63
N GLN A 570 -33.67 16.57 -5.63
CA GLN A 570 -32.78 16.55 -6.80
C GLN A 570 -33.44 15.88 -8.02
N ARG A 571 -34.08 14.71 -7.85
CA ARG A 571 -34.83 14.03 -8.93
C ARG A 571 -35.96 14.90 -9.49
N LEU A 572 -36.75 15.49 -8.61
CA LEU A 572 -37.88 16.33 -8.98
C LEU A 572 -37.44 17.54 -9.80
N VAL A 573 -36.44 18.28 -9.32
CA VAL A 573 -35.93 19.49 -9.99
C VAL A 573 -35.36 19.14 -11.37
N PHE A 574 -34.56 18.07 -11.46
CA PHE A 574 -34.03 17.60 -12.74
C PHE A 574 -35.15 17.18 -13.71
N TYR A 575 -36.12 16.39 -13.25
CA TYR A 575 -37.21 15.89 -14.08
C TYR A 575 -38.06 17.06 -14.60
N VAL A 576 -38.43 17.99 -13.73
CA VAL A 576 -39.19 19.19 -14.07
C VAL A 576 -38.42 20.07 -15.07
N GLY A 577 -37.12 20.31 -14.86
CA GLY A 577 -36.31 21.11 -15.77
C GLY A 577 -36.03 20.48 -17.13
N SER A 578 -35.92 19.15 -17.20
CA SER A 578 -35.67 18.41 -18.46
C SER A 578 -36.92 18.26 -19.33
N HIS A 579 -38.11 18.22 -18.72
CA HIS A 579 -39.41 18.14 -19.42
C HIS A 579 -40.03 19.50 -19.74
N THR A 580 -39.38 20.60 -19.34
CA THR A 580 -39.87 21.96 -19.56
C THR A 580 -39.19 22.64 -20.74
N THR A 581 -39.98 23.34 -21.56
CA THR A 581 -39.48 24.24 -22.62
C THR A 581 -39.65 25.70 -22.21
N VAL A 582 -38.75 26.56 -22.70
CA VAL A 582 -38.86 28.03 -22.54
C VAL A 582 -39.50 28.60 -23.81
N ASP A 583 -40.76 29.03 -23.71
CA ASP A 583 -41.45 29.81 -24.73
C ASP A 583 -41.16 31.29 -24.48
N THR A 584 -40.23 31.89 -25.26
CA THR A 584 -39.81 33.29 -25.10
C THR A 584 -40.91 34.31 -25.40
N LYS A 585 -42.06 33.87 -25.95
CA LYS A 585 -43.22 34.73 -26.21
C LYS A 585 -44.16 34.86 -25.02
N LYS A 586 -43.96 34.08 -23.95
CA LYS A 586 -44.81 34.07 -22.76
C LYS A 586 -44.02 34.44 -21.51
N PRO A 587 -44.64 35.09 -20.51
CA PRO A 587 -43.96 35.41 -19.27
C PRO A 587 -43.62 34.12 -18.51
N LEU A 588 -42.40 34.02 -17.97
CA LEU A 588 -41.90 32.81 -17.30
C LEU A 588 -42.76 32.38 -16.09
N SER A 589 -43.59 33.28 -15.53
CA SER A 589 -44.59 32.99 -14.51
C SER A 589 -45.70 32.04 -14.94
N GLU A 590 -45.99 31.93 -16.24
CA GLU A 590 -46.98 30.99 -16.80
C GLU A 590 -46.39 29.58 -17.08
N ASN A 591 -45.10 29.41 -16.83
CA ASN A 591 -44.43 28.12 -17.00
C ASN A 591 -44.79 27.21 -15.81
N PRO A 592 -45.33 26.00 -16.04
CA PRO A 592 -45.77 25.11 -14.97
C PRO A 592 -44.62 24.69 -14.03
N ALA A 593 -43.38 24.62 -14.51
CA ALA A 593 -42.22 24.39 -13.65
C ALA A 593 -41.98 25.51 -12.63
N MET A 594 -42.19 26.78 -13.03
CA MET A 594 -42.07 27.90 -12.09
C MET A 594 -43.18 27.88 -11.04
N GLN A 595 -44.37 27.38 -11.41
CA GLN A 595 -45.48 27.20 -10.47
C GLN A 595 -45.15 26.12 -9.44
N ILE A 596 -44.55 24.99 -9.86
CA ILE A 596 -44.03 23.95 -8.96
C ILE A 596 -42.99 24.53 -7.99
N TYR A 597 -41.96 25.22 -8.48
CA TYR A 597 -40.90 25.75 -7.62
C TYR A 597 -41.42 26.81 -6.64
N LYS A 598 -42.32 27.71 -7.06
CA LYS A 598 -42.96 28.69 -6.16
C LYS A 598 -43.85 28.02 -5.12
N TYR A 599 -44.62 26.99 -5.51
CA TYR A 599 -45.45 26.23 -4.58
C TYR A 599 -44.60 25.55 -3.49
N LEU A 600 -43.50 24.90 -3.87
CA LEU A 600 -42.59 24.26 -2.92
C LEU A 600 -41.90 25.26 -1.98
N LEU A 601 -41.46 26.42 -2.49
CA LEU A 601 -40.91 27.49 -1.65
C LEU A 601 -41.95 28.05 -0.66
N ALA A 602 -43.20 28.23 -1.10
CA ALA A 602 -44.29 28.64 -0.23
C ALA A 602 -44.62 27.58 0.83
N TYR A 603 -44.66 26.30 0.44
CA TYR A 603 -44.85 25.17 1.35
C TYR A 603 -43.78 25.15 2.45
N PHE A 604 -42.49 25.17 2.07
CA PHE A 604 -41.40 25.18 3.06
C PHE A 604 -41.40 26.44 3.94
N SER A 605 -41.87 27.57 3.42
CA SER A 605 -42.05 28.79 4.22
C SER A 605 -43.16 28.62 5.26
N SER A 606 -44.29 28.04 4.86
CA SER A 606 -45.43 27.79 5.76
C SER A 606 -45.13 26.73 6.84
N THR A 607 -44.29 25.74 6.54
CA THR A 607 -43.84 24.71 7.49
C THR A 607 -42.55 25.09 8.24
N SER A 608 -42.07 26.34 8.12
CA SER A 608 -40.81 26.82 8.73
C SER A 608 -39.56 25.97 8.41
N ASN A 609 -39.54 25.28 7.27
CA ASN A 609 -38.50 24.33 6.88
C ASN A 609 -37.40 25.01 6.05
N SER A 610 -36.52 25.75 6.72
CA SER A 610 -35.40 26.48 6.10
C SER A 610 -34.41 25.55 5.36
N PHE A 611 -34.23 24.32 5.83
CA PHE A 611 -33.41 23.32 5.16
C PHE A 611 -34.00 22.89 3.81
N GLY A 612 -35.32 22.69 3.73
CA GLY A 612 -36.02 22.38 2.49
C GLY A 612 -35.90 23.50 1.45
N GLN A 613 -36.00 24.76 1.86
CA GLN A 613 -35.75 25.93 0.99
C GLN A 613 -34.32 25.90 0.44
N TYR A 614 -33.33 25.77 1.32
CA TYR A 614 -31.91 25.68 0.96
C TYR A 614 -31.61 24.50 0.02
N ALA A 615 -32.21 23.33 0.28
CA ALA A 615 -32.05 22.15 -0.56
C ALA A 615 -32.60 22.38 -1.98
N LEU A 616 -33.84 22.88 -2.09
CA LEU A 616 -34.47 23.18 -3.38
C LEU A 616 -33.65 24.18 -4.21
N LEU A 617 -33.21 25.29 -3.59
CA LEU A 617 -32.40 26.31 -4.27
C LEU A 617 -31.03 25.76 -4.72
N ASN A 618 -30.42 24.85 -3.95
CA ASN A 618 -29.18 24.18 -4.37
C ASN A 618 -29.41 23.22 -5.53
N CYS A 619 -30.48 22.42 -5.51
CA CYS A 619 -30.81 21.51 -6.60
C CYS A 619 -31.04 22.26 -7.92
N ILE A 620 -31.75 23.40 -7.88
CA ILE A 620 -31.95 24.28 -9.04
C ILE A 620 -30.60 24.80 -9.56
N ALA A 621 -29.71 25.23 -8.66
CA ALA A 621 -28.41 25.78 -9.03
C ALA A 621 -27.37 24.73 -9.46
N ASP A 622 -27.55 23.44 -9.14
CA ASP A 622 -26.66 22.36 -9.61
C ASP A 622 -26.73 22.14 -11.13
N HIS A 623 -27.79 22.64 -11.77
CA HIS A 623 -27.94 22.58 -13.22
C HIS A 623 -27.32 23.78 -13.95
N LEU A 624 -26.75 24.74 -13.21
CA LEU A 624 -25.96 25.84 -13.76
C LEU A 624 -24.54 25.34 -14.09
N ARG A 625 -24.37 24.83 -15.32
CA ARG A 625 -23.10 24.26 -15.81
C ARG A 625 -22.62 25.03 -17.06
N TYR A 626 -21.96 24.34 -17.99
CA TYR A 626 -21.67 24.88 -19.32
C TYR A 626 -22.94 25.33 -20.08
N PRO A 627 -22.85 26.21 -21.09
CA PRO A 627 -24.00 26.63 -21.87
C PRO A 627 -24.70 25.45 -22.56
N ASN A 628 -25.95 25.18 -22.16
CA ASN A 628 -26.81 24.14 -22.71
C ASN A 628 -28.28 24.48 -22.39
N SER A 629 -29.24 23.70 -22.92
CA SER A 629 -30.67 23.98 -22.74
C SER A 629 -31.14 23.97 -21.26
N HIS A 630 -30.56 23.12 -20.41
CA HIS A 630 -30.90 23.08 -18.99
C HIS A 630 -30.33 24.30 -18.27
N THR A 631 -29.04 24.61 -18.46
CA THR A 631 -28.39 25.80 -17.89
C THR A 631 -29.20 27.06 -18.22
N TYR A 632 -29.63 27.24 -19.48
CA TYR A 632 -30.47 28.37 -19.89
C TYR A 632 -31.77 28.48 -19.08
N PHE A 633 -32.53 27.39 -18.98
CA PHE A 633 -33.78 27.34 -18.22
C PHE A 633 -33.55 27.63 -16.73
N PHE A 634 -32.54 27.03 -16.12
CA PHE A 634 -32.27 27.18 -14.68
C PHE A 634 -31.71 28.56 -14.31
N SER A 635 -30.90 29.20 -15.18
CA SER A 635 -30.52 30.60 -15.02
C SER A 635 -31.75 31.52 -15.03
N MET A 636 -32.67 31.32 -15.99
CA MET A 636 -33.92 32.08 -16.05
C MET A 636 -34.83 31.82 -14.83
N ALA A 637 -34.89 30.58 -14.35
CA ALA A 637 -35.63 30.21 -13.16
C ALA A 637 -35.12 30.95 -11.92
N ILE A 638 -33.81 30.95 -11.68
CA ILE A 638 -33.20 31.60 -10.51
C ILE A 638 -33.40 33.11 -10.54
N LEU A 639 -33.20 33.76 -11.68
CA LEU A 639 -33.42 35.20 -11.82
C LEU A 639 -34.90 35.58 -11.58
N HIS A 640 -35.84 34.76 -12.06
CA HIS A 640 -37.27 34.98 -11.81
C HIS A 640 -37.67 34.73 -10.35
N LEU A 641 -37.09 33.72 -9.69
CA LEU A 641 -37.29 33.49 -8.26
C LEU A 641 -36.70 34.63 -7.43
N PHE A 642 -35.48 35.08 -7.74
CA PHE A 642 -34.86 36.23 -7.07
C PHE A 642 -35.71 37.51 -7.18
N ASN A 643 -36.31 37.77 -8.34
CA ASN A 643 -37.15 38.95 -8.53
C ASN A 643 -38.54 38.81 -7.88
N SER A 644 -39.11 37.60 -7.81
CA SER A 644 -40.51 37.39 -7.40
C SER A 644 -40.73 36.82 -5.98
N GLN A 645 -39.67 36.52 -5.22
CA GLN A 645 -39.75 35.94 -3.87
C GLN A 645 -39.38 36.94 -2.76
N SER A 646 -39.62 36.54 -1.51
CA SER A 646 -39.37 37.36 -0.31
C SER A 646 -37.87 37.62 -0.09
N GLN A 647 -37.55 38.67 0.70
CA GLN A 647 -36.17 39.06 0.98
C GLN A 647 -35.31 37.92 1.58
N GLN A 648 -35.91 37.06 2.42
CA GLN A 648 -35.23 35.88 2.99
C GLN A 648 -34.80 34.88 1.91
N ILE A 649 -35.63 34.65 0.89
CA ILE A 649 -35.29 33.76 -0.23
C ILE A 649 -34.22 34.40 -1.11
N LYS A 650 -34.26 35.73 -1.33
CA LYS A 650 -33.19 36.46 -2.02
C LYS A 650 -31.85 36.32 -1.31
N GLU A 651 -31.84 36.47 0.02
CA GLU A 651 -30.64 36.28 0.84
C GLU A 651 -30.10 34.84 0.75
N GLN A 652 -30.96 33.82 0.80
CA GLN A 652 -30.54 32.42 0.62
C GLN A 652 -29.92 32.16 -0.76
N ILE A 653 -30.54 32.66 -1.84
CA ILE A 653 -29.98 32.59 -3.20
C ILE A 653 -28.61 33.25 -3.25
N THR A 654 -28.50 34.49 -2.73
CA THR A 654 -27.24 35.24 -2.70
C THR A 654 -26.15 34.51 -1.88
N ARG A 655 -26.49 34.03 -0.68
CA ARG A 655 -25.56 33.31 0.20
C ARG A 655 -25.06 32.02 -0.45
N GLN A 656 -25.95 31.21 -1.01
CA GLN A 656 -25.61 29.96 -1.70
C GLN A 656 -24.63 30.22 -2.86
N ASN A 657 -24.92 31.23 -3.67
CA ASN A 657 -24.09 31.62 -4.81
C ASN A 657 -22.71 32.14 -4.36
N ILE A 658 -22.64 32.88 -3.24
CA ILE A 658 -21.37 33.31 -2.63
C ILE A 658 -20.59 32.11 -2.07
N THR A 659 -21.23 31.17 -1.35
CA THR A 659 -20.56 29.99 -0.80
C THR A 659 -19.94 29.13 -1.90
N ARG A 660 -20.68 28.86 -2.98
CA ARG A 660 -20.18 28.12 -4.15
C ARG A 660 -18.91 28.76 -4.72
N LYS A 661 -18.92 30.10 -4.89
CA LYS A 661 -17.77 30.88 -5.37
C LYS A 661 -16.59 30.87 -4.39
N ALA A 662 -16.82 31.18 -3.11
CA ALA A 662 -15.76 31.30 -2.09
C ALA A 662 -15.01 29.97 -1.89
N ASP A 663 -15.72 28.85 -1.84
CA ASP A 663 -15.11 27.53 -1.73
C ASP A 663 -14.29 27.18 -2.99
N SER A 664 -14.70 27.66 -4.18
CA SER A 664 -13.92 27.50 -5.42
C SER A 664 -12.62 28.32 -5.46
N GLU A 665 -12.57 29.46 -4.77
CA GLU A 665 -11.40 30.35 -4.73
C GLU A 665 -10.42 29.95 -3.61
N SER A 666 -10.87 29.18 -2.61
CA SER A 666 -10.11 28.87 -1.39
C SER A 666 -8.97 27.84 -1.52
N THR A 667 -8.79 27.15 -2.67
CA THR A 667 -7.98 25.92 -2.71
C THR A 667 -6.72 25.92 -3.58
N SER A 668 -5.58 26.21 -2.93
CA SER A 668 -4.25 25.64 -3.20
C SER A 668 -3.49 26.05 -4.49
N PRO A 669 -2.15 25.82 -4.56
CA PRO A 669 -1.24 26.55 -5.45
C PRO A 669 -1.16 25.99 -6.89
N MET A 670 -2.29 25.57 -7.46
CA MET A 670 -2.38 25.06 -8.84
C MET A 670 -3.23 26.01 -9.69
N GLY A 671 -2.63 27.14 -10.03
CA GLY A 671 -3.28 28.29 -10.70
C GLY A 671 -4.26 28.01 -11.85
N PRO A 672 -4.01 27.07 -12.80
CA PRO A 672 -4.92 26.91 -13.94
C PRO A 672 -6.27 26.26 -13.61
N VAL A 673 -6.40 25.46 -12.54
CA VAL A 673 -7.67 24.79 -12.19
C VAL A 673 -8.67 25.77 -11.57
N ASN A 674 -8.17 26.76 -10.81
CA ASN A 674 -9.01 27.84 -10.28
C ASN A 674 -9.68 28.64 -11.40
N ASN A 675 -9.02 28.83 -12.55
CA ASN A 675 -9.64 29.50 -13.68
C ASN A 675 -10.82 28.70 -14.25
N ILE A 676 -10.75 27.36 -14.30
CA ILE A 676 -11.84 26.52 -14.86
C ILE A 676 -13.05 26.47 -13.92
N CYS A 677 -12.84 26.21 -12.63
CA CYS A 677 -13.95 26.14 -11.66
C CYS A 677 -14.57 27.52 -11.40
N SER A 678 -13.76 28.58 -11.27
CA SER A 678 -14.29 29.94 -11.07
C SER A 678 -14.89 30.53 -12.35
N ALA A 679 -14.42 30.13 -13.54
CA ALA A 679 -15.05 30.53 -14.81
C ALA A 679 -16.51 30.10 -14.86
N HIS A 680 -16.79 28.81 -14.73
CA HIS A 680 -18.15 28.30 -14.95
C HIS A 680 -19.18 28.77 -13.93
N GLN A 681 -18.79 28.98 -12.67
CA GLN A 681 -19.72 29.60 -11.72
C GLN A 681 -19.93 31.08 -12.00
N ARG A 682 -18.99 31.79 -12.64
CA ARG A 682 -19.16 33.18 -13.08
C ARG A 682 -20.02 33.34 -14.34
N VAL A 683 -20.07 32.33 -15.23
CA VAL A 683 -21.01 32.27 -16.37
C VAL A 683 -22.49 32.28 -15.94
N SER A 684 -22.75 31.95 -14.69
CA SER A 684 -24.10 31.73 -14.16
C SER A 684 -24.70 32.93 -13.41
N PHE A 685 -24.01 34.09 -13.42
CA PHE A 685 -24.44 35.34 -12.79
C PHE A 685 -24.90 36.38 -13.82
#